data_AF-A0A2E5E157-F1
#
_entry.id   AF-A0A2E5E157-F1
#
_cell.length_a   1.000
_cell.length_b   1.000
_cell.length_c   1.000
_cell.angle_alpha   90.00
_cell.angle_beta   90.00
_cell.angle_gamma   90.00
#
_symmetry.space_group_name_H-M   'P 1'
#
loop_
_entity.id
_entity.type
_entity.pdbx_description
1 polymer ?
#
loop_
_entity_poly.entity_id
_entity_poly.type
_entity_poly.pdbx_seq_one_letter_code
_entity_poly.pdbx_strand_id
1 'polypeptide(L)'
;MAVRRPERSSSISFNSEGDCVMTRVVVLFMLSLLFTVQAGSAEPEGDSLRVMVWNVLRGGNNVDQGAEKALEVIRSASPDVVLLQESYDINDDRPKLGAWLAQELGWNQWQGDSAHLCVLTPLNISAEFFHHAWHGVGAKLTDEMGRSFITWSIWIDWRAYITEELRDNPDISDADLLAAEDVRSSRLPQAKAIIAHLDDAGHRSADIPVLVGGDWNTPSHLDWTKDTARIFKHRRNLPLPVSHAMHDAGFTDVFREVHPNPVQRPGLTWSPMFRESEGQETGFERIDRLYLKNPAEAKDGWILKPVDGRVLPEPWEDDSIPAQQREFPSDHGALVMDLVWVNEGPSAENASALDPVMLDVLAFNILRSGNTPGPDSRSSHYQQPRHAALADVIMRADPEIVLVQEEYGDDRVFQILKSKNENWYRRDGGSRGQATYARYPIEPIDQNTSRIIHPAGPLVVHNVHWKPSPYGPYIVQDLLLADEPLEIDAILEASDKGEIYAETYRSVHPALLAGTPVILGGDFNEPSHLDWTSDWVDSEVDRWVSNPTETRLGPAIPWKGSQLLTSPDQYRDELVLEGALPGLRDVFRLLRPDEVLDPGHTWTPSYATGTKGRGHWDAAGFEDPREAQRTAALDRIDMIYASAELEPIRVFVLGDQGDPSSDIGFSEWPSDHRAVLTTLRWHPSSNGSESE
;
A
#
# COMPACT_ATOMS: atom_id res chain seq x y z
N MET A 1 -1.78 53.21 -50.21
CA MET A 1 -0.33 53.48 -50.38
C MET A 1 0.38 52.57 -49.40
N ALA A 2 0.76 51.37 -49.84
CA ALA A 2 2.04 51.02 -50.48
C ALA A 2 3.05 50.58 -49.41
N VAL A 3 3.83 49.50 -49.52
CA VAL A 3 3.99 48.33 -50.42
C VAL A 3 5.06 47.49 -49.71
N ARG A 4 4.95 46.14 -49.67
CA ARG A 4 5.98 45.20 -50.16
C ARG A 4 5.48 43.74 -50.09
N ARG A 5 5.71 43.06 -51.21
CA ARG A 5 5.36 41.70 -51.69
C ARG A 5 6.67 40.85 -51.74
N PRO A 6 6.74 39.63 -52.31
CA PRO A 6 5.98 38.38 -52.10
C PRO A 6 6.85 37.08 -52.16
N GLU A 7 6.15 35.95 -52.09
CA GLU A 7 6.44 34.52 -52.35
C GLU A 7 7.38 34.10 -53.52
N ARG A 8 8.03 32.90 -53.45
CA ARG A 8 7.60 31.60 -54.07
C ARG A 8 8.68 30.48 -54.14
N SER A 9 8.24 29.25 -53.79
CA SER A 9 8.51 27.87 -54.30
C SER A 9 9.79 27.47 -55.06
N SER A 10 10.34 26.27 -54.77
CA SER A 10 10.35 25.08 -55.67
C SER A 10 11.18 23.88 -55.13
N SER A 11 10.71 22.67 -55.43
CA SER A 11 11.23 21.29 -55.23
C SER A 11 12.43 20.87 -56.12
N ILE A 12 13.14 19.76 -55.79
CA ILE A 12 13.97 18.82 -56.64
C ILE A 12 14.70 17.82 -55.68
N SER A 13 14.49 16.50 -55.63
CA SER A 13 14.83 15.31 -56.47
C SER A 13 16.24 14.66 -56.28
N PHE A 14 16.27 13.32 -56.25
CA PHE A 14 17.36 12.36 -55.92
C PHE A 14 18.25 11.92 -57.12
N ASN A 15 19.30 11.13 -56.81
CA ASN A 15 20.28 10.34 -57.61
C ASN A 15 21.62 11.04 -57.95
N SER A 16 22.80 10.41 -58.06
CA SER A 16 23.43 9.12 -57.69
C SER A 16 24.91 9.18 -58.16
N GLU A 17 25.72 8.17 -57.86
CA GLU A 17 27.14 7.92 -58.28
C GLU A 17 28.20 8.60 -57.38
N GLY A 18 29.22 7.96 -56.80
CA GLY A 18 29.78 6.61 -56.95
C GLY A 18 31.28 6.71 -57.25
N ASP A 19 32.16 6.45 -56.28
CA ASP A 19 33.54 6.03 -56.55
C ASP A 19 34.15 5.26 -55.38
N CYS A 20 34.91 4.22 -55.74
CA CYS A 20 35.30 3.07 -54.93
C CYS A 20 36.84 2.94 -54.84
N VAL A 21 37.28 2.02 -53.97
CA VAL A 21 38.60 1.34 -53.86
C VAL A 21 39.53 1.93 -52.77
N MET A 22 39.55 1.42 -51.53
CA MET A 22 39.92 0.08 -51.00
C MET A 22 41.42 -0.07 -50.70
N THR A 23 41.76 -0.46 -49.46
CA THR A 23 42.79 -1.47 -49.08
C THR A 23 42.80 -1.61 -47.53
N ARG A 24 42.11 -2.64 -46.97
CA ARG A 24 42.62 -3.89 -46.34
C ARG A 24 42.96 -3.76 -44.83
N VAL A 25 42.74 -4.71 -43.90
CA VAL A 25 42.19 -6.08 -43.85
C VAL A 25 42.06 -6.47 -42.34
N VAL A 26 40.86 -6.86 -41.90
CA VAL A 26 40.48 -8.15 -41.23
C VAL A 26 41.20 -8.58 -39.93
N VAL A 27 40.45 -8.83 -38.84
CA VAL A 27 40.09 -10.15 -38.25
C VAL A 27 39.49 -10.00 -36.84
N LEU A 28 38.36 -10.71 -36.68
CA LEU A 28 37.60 -11.14 -35.49
C LEU A 28 38.26 -11.10 -34.10
N PHE A 29 37.42 -10.81 -33.09
CA PHE A 29 37.17 -11.77 -32.00
C PHE A 29 35.71 -11.65 -31.50
N MET A 30 34.94 -12.73 -31.68
CA MET A 30 33.83 -13.07 -30.78
C MET A 30 34.44 -13.39 -29.42
N LEU A 31 33.96 -12.74 -28.36
CA LEU A 31 34.02 -13.29 -27.02
C LEU A 31 32.64 -13.10 -26.40
N SER A 32 31.92 -14.21 -26.41
CA SER A 32 30.76 -14.51 -25.58
C SER A 32 31.02 -14.12 -24.12
N LEU A 33 30.39 -13.05 -23.66
CA LEU A 33 30.10 -12.90 -22.23
C LEU A 33 28.80 -13.66 -21.96
N LEU A 34 28.95 -14.86 -21.41
CA LEU A 34 27.93 -15.53 -20.65
C LEU A 34 27.57 -14.63 -19.47
N PHE A 35 26.55 -13.78 -19.63
CA PHE A 35 25.74 -13.40 -18.48
C PHE A 35 24.94 -14.64 -18.12
N THR A 36 25.43 -15.37 -17.11
CA THR A 36 24.54 -16.16 -16.28
C THR A 36 23.57 -15.15 -15.65
N VAL A 37 22.44 -14.94 -16.32
CA VAL A 37 21.21 -14.56 -15.63
C VAL A 37 21.02 -15.69 -14.63
N GLN A 38 21.39 -15.42 -13.39
CA GLN A 38 20.91 -16.22 -12.29
C GLN A 38 19.42 -15.91 -12.30
N ALA A 39 18.66 -16.78 -12.96
CA ALA A 39 17.24 -16.83 -12.81
C ALA A 39 17.02 -16.81 -11.30
N GLY A 40 16.46 -15.69 -10.81
CA GLY A 40 15.74 -15.73 -9.56
C GLY A 40 14.84 -16.95 -9.68
N SER A 41 14.89 -17.82 -8.67
CA SER A 41 14.08 -19.02 -8.61
C SER A 41 12.67 -18.65 -9.08
N ALA A 42 12.31 -19.05 -10.29
CA ALA A 42 10.93 -19.08 -10.68
C ALA A 42 10.26 -19.93 -9.60
N GLU A 43 9.33 -19.33 -8.86
CA GLU A 43 8.49 -20.11 -7.98
C GLU A 43 7.93 -21.28 -8.80
N PRO A 44 7.93 -22.50 -8.24
CA PRO A 44 7.52 -23.67 -8.99
C PRO A 44 6.10 -23.46 -9.49
N GLU A 45 5.93 -23.58 -10.80
CA GLU A 45 4.68 -23.46 -11.59
C GLU A 45 3.51 -24.32 -11.04
N GLY A 46 3.77 -25.19 -10.06
CA GLY A 46 2.81 -26.09 -9.43
C GLY A 46 2.22 -25.61 -8.09
N ASP A 47 2.66 -24.51 -7.49
CA ASP A 47 2.13 -24.04 -6.19
C ASP A 47 1.16 -22.85 -6.29
N SER A 48 0.97 -22.27 -7.47
CA SER A 48 0.03 -21.17 -7.69
C SER A 48 -1.41 -21.63 -7.91
N LEU A 49 -2.37 -20.80 -7.51
CA LEU A 49 -3.79 -20.93 -7.81
C LEU A 49 -4.35 -19.56 -8.23
N ARG A 50 -4.72 -19.42 -9.50
CA ARG A 50 -5.37 -18.21 -10.02
C ARG A 50 -6.88 -18.36 -10.05
N VAL A 51 -7.58 -17.43 -9.40
CA VAL A 51 -9.04 -17.42 -9.33
C VAL A 51 -9.58 -16.15 -9.98
N MET A 52 -10.47 -16.32 -10.96
CA MET A 52 -11.23 -15.25 -11.59
C MET A 52 -12.66 -15.22 -11.05
N VAL A 53 -13.14 -14.07 -10.61
CA VAL A 53 -14.54 -13.80 -10.28
C VAL A 53 -15.09 -12.84 -11.31
N TRP A 54 -16.17 -13.23 -12.00
CA TRP A 54 -16.66 -12.42 -13.12
C TRP A 54 -18.17 -12.55 -13.38
N ASN A 55 -18.89 -11.44 -13.22
CA ASN A 55 -20.20 -11.24 -13.82
C ASN A 55 -20.01 -10.91 -15.30
N VAL A 56 -20.56 -11.74 -16.19
CA VAL A 56 -20.34 -11.66 -17.65
C VAL A 56 -21.49 -10.98 -18.41
N LEU A 57 -22.34 -10.20 -17.75
CA LEU A 57 -23.44 -9.44 -18.36
C LEU A 57 -24.30 -10.27 -19.32
N ARG A 58 -25.25 -11.03 -18.77
CA ARG A 58 -26.20 -11.82 -19.58
C ARG A 58 -25.55 -12.76 -20.59
N GLY A 59 -24.43 -13.40 -20.23
CA GLY A 59 -23.69 -14.30 -21.11
C GLY A 59 -22.88 -13.59 -22.20
N GLY A 60 -22.59 -12.30 -22.05
CA GLY A 60 -21.92 -11.46 -23.03
C GLY A 60 -22.83 -11.00 -24.18
N ASN A 61 -24.12 -11.29 -24.12
CA ASN A 61 -25.07 -11.11 -25.21
C ASN A 61 -25.31 -9.65 -25.63
N ASN A 62 -24.87 -8.70 -24.80
CA ASN A 62 -24.96 -7.27 -25.09
C ASN A 62 -23.81 -6.77 -25.99
N VAL A 63 -22.80 -7.61 -26.23
CA VAL A 63 -21.59 -7.30 -27.00
C VAL A 63 -21.51 -8.22 -28.23
N ASP A 64 -21.11 -7.66 -29.38
CA ASP A 64 -20.89 -8.43 -30.60
C ASP A 64 -19.78 -9.47 -30.35
N GLN A 65 -20.11 -10.74 -30.59
CA GLN A 65 -19.25 -11.89 -30.27
C GLN A 65 -18.83 -11.95 -28.79
N GLY A 66 -19.72 -11.54 -27.88
CA GLY A 66 -19.41 -11.45 -26.46
C GLY A 66 -19.00 -12.78 -25.82
N ALA A 67 -19.58 -13.90 -26.25
CA ALA A 67 -19.18 -15.23 -25.76
C ALA A 67 -17.73 -15.56 -26.16
N GLU A 68 -17.36 -15.33 -27.42
CA GLU A 68 -16.01 -15.53 -27.93
C GLU A 68 -15.00 -14.58 -27.28
N LYS A 69 -15.38 -13.32 -27.05
CA LYS A 69 -14.56 -12.36 -26.31
C LYS A 69 -14.37 -12.79 -24.86
N ALA A 70 -15.40 -13.32 -24.21
CA ALA A 70 -15.30 -13.82 -22.83
C ALA A 70 -14.36 -15.03 -22.75
N LEU A 71 -14.44 -15.93 -23.74
CA LEU A 71 -13.50 -17.03 -23.89
C LEU A 71 -12.05 -16.54 -24.02
N GLU A 72 -11.81 -15.50 -24.81
CA GLU A 72 -10.47 -14.94 -25.00
C GLU A 72 -9.92 -14.23 -23.75
N VAL A 73 -10.78 -13.53 -23.00
CA VAL A 73 -10.41 -12.96 -21.69
C VAL A 73 -9.98 -14.06 -20.72
N ILE A 74 -10.74 -15.15 -20.64
CA ILE A 74 -10.40 -16.30 -19.78
C ILE A 74 -9.08 -16.94 -20.23
N ARG A 75 -8.89 -17.17 -21.54
CA ARG A 75 -7.63 -17.71 -22.08
C ARG A 75 -6.43 -16.83 -21.79
N SER A 76 -6.58 -15.51 -21.95
CA SER A 76 -5.51 -14.54 -21.72
C SER A 76 -5.14 -14.42 -20.25
N ALA A 77 -6.13 -14.51 -19.35
CA ALA A 77 -5.90 -14.46 -17.92
C ALA A 77 -5.36 -15.77 -17.34
N SER A 78 -5.54 -16.91 -18.03
CA SER A 78 -5.13 -18.24 -17.60
C SER A 78 -5.51 -18.61 -16.15
N PRO A 79 -6.78 -18.48 -15.74
CA PRO A 79 -7.20 -18.84 -14.39
C PRO A 79 -7.32 -20.36 -14.21
N ASP A 80 -7.12 -20.83 -12.98
CA ASP A 80 -7.39 -22.22 -12.57
C ASP A 80 -8.84 -22.42 -12.13
N VAL A 81 -9.53 -21.35 -11.77
CA VAL A 81 -10.95 -21.36 -11.42
C VAL A 81 -11.59 -20.08 -11.91
N VAL A 82 -12.75 -20.19 -12.55
CA VAL A 82 -13.61 -19.05 -12.88
C VAL A 82 -14.94 -19.22 -12.16
N LEU A 83 -15.28 -18.24 -11.33
CA LEU A 83 -16.56 -18.10 -10.65
C LEU A 83 -17.41 -17.14 -11.46
N LEU A 84 -18.30 -17.68 -12.29
CA LEU A 84 -19.12 -16.90 -13.21
C LEU A 84 -20.47 -16.52 -12.60
N GLN A 85 -20.87 -15.27 -12.82
CA GLN A 85 -22.22 -14.75 -12.59
C GLN A 85 -22.82 -14.25 -13.91
N GLU A 86 -24.14 -14.16 -13.98
CA GLU A 86 -24.88 -13.86 -15.22
C GLU A 86 -24.46 -14.66 -16.45
N SER A 87 -24.00 -15.90 -16.28
CA SER A 87 -23.64 -16.83 -17.35
C SER A 87 -24.87 -17.54 -17.95
N TYR A 88 -25.86 -16.75 -18.38
CA TYR A 88 -27.10 -17.22 -19.00
C TYR A 88 -26.86 -17.87 -20.39
N ASP A 89 -27.95 -18.30 -21.04
CA ASP A 89 -27.96 -18.76 -22.43
C ASP A 89 -27.35 -17.72 -23.38
N ILE A 90 -26.51 -18.19 -24.30
CA ILE A 90 -26.03 -17.35 -25.41
C ILE A 90 -27.22 -17.13 -26.38
N ASN A 91 -27.33 -15.95 -26.99
CA ASN A 91 -28.43 -15.57 -27.89
C ASN A 91 -28.38 -16.28 -29.26
N ASP A 92 -28.35 -17.61 -29.26
CA ASP A 92 -28.53 -18.51 -30.40
C ASP A 92 -28.81 -19.95 -29.89
N ASP A 93 -28.55 -20.98 -30.72
CA ASP A 93 -28.82 -22.38 -30.36
C ASP A 93 -27.75 -23.01 -29.45
N ARG A 94 -26.74 -22.24 -29.00
CA ARG A 94 -25.69 -22.71 -28.07
C ARG A 94 -26.23 -22.85 -26.64
N PRO A 95 -25.57 -23.64 -25.78
CA PRO A 95 -25.97 -23.75 -24.39
C PRO A 95 -25.63 -22.48 -23.61
N LYS A 96 -25.97 -22.46 -22.31
CA LYS A 96 -25.49 -21.47 -21.33
C LYS A 96 -24.00 -21.22 -21.45
N LEU A 97 -23.58 -19.98 -21.26
CA LEU A 97 -22.20 -19.55 -21.45
C LEU A 97 -21.21 -20.45 -20.70
N GLY A 98 -21.47 -20.77 -19.42
CA GLY A 98 -20.57 -21.63 -18.64
C GLY A 98 -20.35 -23.02 -19.25
N ALA A 99 -21.39 -23.64 -19.79
CA ALA A 99 -21.30 -24.95 -20.45
C ALA A 99 -20.61 -24.86 -21.81
N TRP A 100 -20.87 -23.78 -22.57
CA TRP A 100 -20.18 -23.53 -23.84
C TRP A 100 -18.69 -23.26 -23.63
N LEU A 101 -18.32 -22.42 -22.65
CA LEU A 101 -16.92 -22.15 -22.29
C LEU A 101 -16.19 -23.43 -21.87
N ALA A 102 -16.83 -24.28 -21.06
CA ALA A 102 -16.26 -25.57 -20.67
C ALA A 102 -15.93 -26.45 -21.89
N GLN A 103 -16.81 -26.49 -22.89
CA GLN A 103 -16.57 -27.22 -24.14
C GLN A 103 -15.40 -26.63 -24.93
N GLU A 104 -15.32 -25.31 -25.07
CA GLU A 104 -14.27 -24.62 -25.85
C GLU A 104 -12.89 -24.63 -25.17
N LEU A 105 -12.86 -24.72 -23.84
CA LEU A 105 -11.63 -24.81 -23.04
C LEU A 105 -11.20 -26.27 -22.80
N GLY A 106 -12.11 -27.24 -22.94
CA GLY A 106 -11.90 -28.62 -22.51
C GLY A 106 -11.85 -28.76 -20.98
N TRP A 107 -12.63 -27.93 -20.27
CA TRP A 107 -12.65 -27.83 -18.81
C TRP A 107 -13.88 -28.49 -18.19
N ASN A 108 -13.84 -28.68 -16.87
CA ASN A 108 -14.98 -29.09 -16.07
C ASN A 108 -15.85 -27.88 -15.70
N GLN A 109 -17.14 -28.12 -15.45
CA GLN A 109 -18.03 -27.09 -14.92
C GLN A 109 -19.08 -27.66 -13.97
N TRP A 110 -19.50 -26.84 -13.00
CA TRP A 110 -20.65 -27.09 -12.15
C TRP A 110 -21.57 -25.86 -12.07
N GLN A 111 -22.85 -26.08 -12.38
CA GLN A 111 -23.90 -25.06 -12.36
C GLN A 111 -25.17 -25.50 -11.59
N GLY A 112 -25.32 -26.80 -11.29
CA GLY A 112 -26.52 -27.33 -10.65
C GLY A 112 -27.82 -26.86 -11.33
N ASP A 113 -28.80 -26.47 -10.51
CA ASP A 113 -30.07 -25.91 -10.99
C ASP A 113 -30.01 -24.38 -11.26
N SER A 114 -28.82 -23.76 -11.21
CA SER A 114 -28.71 -22.32 -11.45
C SER A 114 -28.93 -21.97 -12.92
N ALA A 115 -29.62 -20.86 -13.15
CA ALA A 115 -29.80 -20.31 -14.50
C ALA A 115 -28.56 -19.54 -15.00
N HIS A 116 -27.66 -19.12 -14.09
CA HIS A 116 -26.65 -18.11 -14.43
C HIS A 116 -25.35 -18.15 -13.61
N LEU A 117 -25.24 -18.97 -12.57
CA LEU A 117 -24.00 -19.16 -11.83
C LEU A 117 -23.23 -20.35 -12.38
N CYS A 118 -21.90 -20.32 -12.37
CA CYS A 118 -21.10 -21.47 -12.78
C CYS A 118 -19.74 -21.45 -12.06
N VAL A 119 -19.28 -22.62 -11.63
CA VAL A 119 -17.86 -22.89 -11.33
C VAL A 119 -17.26 -23.54 -12.56
N LEU A 120 -16.28 -22.92 -13.19
CA LEU A 120 -15.61 -23.38 -14.42
C LEU A 120 -14.12 -23.57 -14.14
N THR A 121 -13.55 -24.74 -14.44
CA THR A 121 -12.17 -25.07 -14.01
C THR A 121 -11.56 -26.25 -14.78
N PRO A 122 -10.24 -26.25 -15.08
CA PRO A 122 -9.55 -27.46 -15.54
C PRO A 122 -9.34 -28.50 -14.43
N LEU A 123 -9.48 -28.12 -13.15
CA LEU A 123 -9.23 -28.99 -12.01
C LEU A 123 -10.32 -30.06 -11.84
N ASN A 124 -10.01 -31.12 -11.09
CA ASN A 124 -10.98 -32.17 -10.81
C ASN A 124 -12.05 -31.71 -9.81
N ILE A 125 -13.32 -31.80 -10.20
CA ILE A 125 -14.46 -31.58 -9.30
C ILE A 125 -14.71 -32.88 -8.51
N SER A 126 -14.38 -32.85 -7.21
CA SER A 126 -14.50 -34.01 -6.31
C SER A 126 -15.82 -34.04 -5.53
N ALA A 127 -16.50 -32.90 -5.40
CA ALA A 127 -17.85 -32.78 -4.85
C ALA A 127 -18.54 -31.53 -5.39
N GLU A 128 -19.87 -31.59 -5.46
CA GLU A 128 -20.75 -30.53 -5.98
C GLU A 128 -21.70 -30.08 -4.87
N PHE A 129 -21.94 -28.76 -4.78
CA PHE A 129 -22.77 -28.14 -3.75
C PHE A 129 -23.75 -27.15 -4.37
N PHE A 130 -24.93 -27.04 -3.75
CA PHE A 130 -26.00 -26.17 -4.22
C PHE A 130 -26.70 -25.52 -3.04
N HIS A 131 -26.75 -24.19 -3.04
CA HIS A 131 -27.46 -23.39 -2.04
C HIS A 131 -28.80 -22.89 -2.59
N HIS A 132 -28.77 -22.22 -3.74
CA HIS A 132 -29.94 -21.61 -4.35
C HIS A 132 -29.69 -21.32 -5.84
N ALA A 133 -30.75 -21.43 -6.67
CA ALA A 133 -30.66 -21.24 -8.13
C ALA A 133 -30.12 -19.86 -8.56
N TRP A 134 -30.23 -18.87 -7.68
CA TRP A 134 -29.75 -17.50 -7.93
C TRP A 134 -28.57 -17.06 -7.06
N HIS A 135 -28.32 -17.72 -5.92
CA HIS A 135 -27.46 -17.13 -4.88
C HIS A 135 -26.20 -17.92 -4.59
N GLY A 136 -26.12 -19.20 -4.94
CA GLY A 136 -24.91 -19.96 -4.66
C GLY A 136 -24.86 -21.35 -5.26
N VAL A 137 -23.78 -21.59 -6.00
CA VAL A 137 -23.32 -22.92 -6.44
C VAL A 137 -21.87 -23.08 -6.02
N GLY A 138 -21.50 -24.26 -5.55
CA GLY A 138 -20.15 -24.52 -5.05
C GLY A 138 -19.61 -25.86 -5.48
N ALA A 139 -18.30 -26.01 -5.42
CA ALA A 139 -17.62 -27.26 -5.73
C ALA A 139 -16.40 -27.45 -4.83
N LYS A 140 -16.06 -28.70 -4.54
CA LYS A 140 -14.76 -29.07 -3.98
C LYS A 140 -13.82 -29.45 -5.11
N LEU A 141 -12.75 -28.69 -5.28
CA LEU A 141 -11.76 -28.87 -6.33
C LEU A 141 -10.52 -29.55 -5.78
N THR A 142 -9.86 -30.35 -6.61
CA THR A 142 -8.59 -31.00 -6.28
C THR A 142 -7.61 -30.75 -7.42
N ASP A 143 -6.42 -30.27 -7.08
CA ASP A 143 -5.34 -30.04 -8.05
C ASP A 143 -4.56 -31.31 -8.39
N GLU A 144 -3.60 -31.20 -9.32
CA GLU A 144 -2.78 -32.33 -9.78
C GLU A 144 -1.89 -32.92 -8.67
N MET A 145 -1.61 -32.14 -7.61
CA MET A 145 -0.84 -32.56 -6.44
C MET A 145 -1.72 -33.19 -5.35
N GLY A 146 -3.03 -33.25 -5.54
CA GLY A 146 -3.99 -33.82 -4.58
C GLY A 146 -4.43 -32.85 -3.49
N ARG A 147 -4.01 -31.59 -3.53
CA ARG A 147 -4.47 -30.55 -2.60
C ARG A 147 -5.89 -30.16 -2.97
N SER A 148 -6.73 -29.94 -1.96
CA SER A 148 -8.15 -29.67 -2.18
C SER A 148 -8.57 -28.38 -1.52
N PHE A 149 -9.54 -27.70 -2.12
CA PHE A 149 -10.20 -26.53 -1.56
C PHE A 149 -11.67 -26.53 -1.99
N ILE A 150 -12.49 -25.75 -1.29
CA ILE A 150 -13.90 -25.54 -1.62
C ILE A 150 -14.04 -24.15 -2.24
N THR A 151 -14.83 -24.01 -3.28
CA THR A 151 -15.11 -22.71 -3.91
C THR A 151 -16.60 -22.52 -4.17
N TRP A 152 -17.07 -21.27 -4.09
CA TRP A 152 -18.47 -20.88 -4.29
C TRP A 152 -18.60 -19.67 -5.20
N SER A 153 -19.46 -19.76 -6.22
CA SER A 153 -19.89 -18.63 -7.04
C SER A 153 -21.20 -18.05 -6.49
N ILE A 154 -21.23 -16.76 -6.18
CA ILE A 154 -22.33 -16.06 -5.50
C ILE A 154 -22.87 -14.91 -6.37
N TRP A 155 -24.18 -14.67 -6.28
CA TRP A 155 -24.82 -13.44 -6.78
C TRP A 155 -26.01 -13.09 -5.89
N ILE A 156 -26.06 -11.87 -5.36
CA ILE A 156 -27.12 -11.43 -4.44
C ILE A 156 -27.87 -10.21 -4.97
N ASP A 157 -28.98 -9.86 -4.32
CA ASP A 157 -29.96 -8.87 -4.77
C ASP A 157 -29.33 -7.53 -5.19
N TRP A 158 -29.63 -7.06 -6.39
CA TRP A 158 -29.07 -5.84 -6.98
C TRP A 158 -29.87 -4.56 -6.67
N ARG A 159 -31.08 -4.72 -6.09
CA ARG A 159 -31.99 -3.60 -5.86
C ARG A 159 -31.49 -2.67 -4.75
N ALA A 160 -31.98 -1.42 -4.77
CA ALA A 160 -31.65 -0.38 -3.80
C ALA A 160 -30.13 -0.21 -3.66
N TYR A 161 -29.46 0.04 -4.78
CA TYR A 161 -28.01 0.17 -4.81
C TYR A 161 -27.57 1.40 -4.03
N ILE A 162 -26.71 1.20 -3.02
CA ILE A 162 -26.43 2.21 -2.00
C ILE A 162 -25.75 3.47 -2.56
N THR A 163 -24.91 3.32 -3.59
CA THR A 163 -24.22 4.45 -4.25
C THR A 163 -25.21 5.33 -5.02
N GLU A 164 -26.20 4.73 -5.68
CA GLU A 164 -27.29 5.48 -6.35
C GLU A 164 -28.20 6.18 -5.35
N GLU A 165 -28.59 5.50 -4.26
CA GLU A 165 -29.39 6.10 -3.18
C GLU A 165 -28.71 7.34 -2.56
N LEU A 166 -27.39 7.28 -2.37
CA LEU A 166 -26.60 8.41 -1.88
C LEU A 166 -26.40 9.50 -2.95
N ARG A 167 -26.28 9.15 -4.23
CA ARG A 167 -26.22 10.12 -5.33
C ARG A 167 -27.52 10.92 -5.43
N ASP A 168 -28.65 10.22 -5.43
CA ASP A 168 -29.97 10.80 -5.67
C ASP A 168 -30.50 11.56 -4.45
N ASN A 169 -30.05 11.18 -3.24
CA ASN A 169 -30.35 11.88 -2.00
C ASN A 169 -29.09 12.13 -1.16
N PRO A 170 -28.26 13.14 -1.51
CA PRO A 170 -26.99 13.40 -0.82
C PRO A 170 -27.11 13.72 0.68
N ASP A 171 -28.29 14.15 1.13
CA ASP A 171 -28.59 14.51 2.53
C ASP A 171 -29.25 13.35 3.31
N ILE A 172 -29.42 12.17 2.70
CA ILE A 172 -29.97 10.97 3.37
C ILE A 172 -29.21 10.69 4.66
N SER A 173 -29.92 10.27 5.72
CA SER A 173 -29.26 9.88 6.97
C SER A 173 -28.49 8.57 6.80
N ASP A 174 -27.41 8.36 7.57
CA ASP A 174 -26.63 7.11 7.50
C ASP A 174 -27.49 5.88 7.81
N ALA A 175 -28.45 6.01 8.73
CA ALA A 175 -29.39 4.94 9.08
C ALA A 175 -30.33 4.60 7.91
N ASP A 176 -30.89 5.62 7.25
CA ASP A 176 -31.78 5.42 6.12
C ASP A 176 -31.03 4.91 4.88
N LEU A 177 -29.77 5.32 4.70
CA LEU A 177 -28.91 4.83 3.63
C LEU A 177 -28.53 3.36 3.85
N LEU A 178 -28.13 2.99 5.07
CA LEU A 178 -27.82 1.59 5.42
C LEU A 178 -29.02 0.66 5.25
N ALA A 179 -30.24 1.16 5.41
CA ALA A 179 -31.45 0.39 5.15
C ALA A 179 -31.59 -0.05 3.67
N ALA A 180 -30.77 0.47 2.75
CA ALA A 180 -30.63 -0.05 1.39
C ALA A 180 -30.04 -1.47 1.36
N GLU A 181 -29.22 -1.85 2.35
CA GLU A 181 -28.48 -3.11 2.40
C GLU A 181 -29.30 -4.28 2.96
N ASP A 182 -30.37 -4.01 3.72
CA ASP A 182 -31.11 -5.04 4.45
C ASP A 182 -32.65 -4.88 4.48
N VAL A 183 -33.18 -3.65 4.43
CA VAL A 183 -34.63 -3.39 4.46
C VAL A 183 -35.22 -3.25 3.06
N ARG A 184 -34.55 -2.48 2.17
CA ARG A 184 -35.00 -2.24 0.80
C ARG A 184 -34.42 -3.22 -0.23
N SER A 185 -33.41 -3.97 0.16
CA SER A 185 -32.87 -5.11 -0.60
C SER A 185 -32.82 -6.36 0.27
N SER A 186 -32.64 -7.52 -0.36
CA SER A 186 -32.45 -8.80 0.32
C SER A 186 -30.97 -9.17 0.53
N ARG A 187 -30.04 -8.24 0.29
CA ARG A 187 -28.58 -8.52 0.28
C ARG A 187 -28.09 -9.10 1.61
N LEU A 188 -28.32 -8.41 2.73
CA LEU A 188 -27.90 -8.92 4.05
C LEU A 188 -28.60 -10.24 4.44
N PRO A 189 -29.92 -10.41 4.28
CA PRO A 189 -30.57 -11.70 4.48
C PRO A 189 -29.98 -12.84 3.65
N GLN A 190 -29.67 -12.59 2.37
CA GLN A 190 -29.07 -13.59 1.47
C GLN A 190 -27.64 -13.93 1.88
N ALA A 191 -26.82 -12.94 2.21
CA ALA A 191 -25.46 -13.17 2.71
C ALA A 191 -25.47 -14.04 3.99
N LYS A 192 -26.38 -13.76 4.93
CA LYS A 192 -26.57 -14.57 6.13
C LYS A 192 -27.04 -16.00 5.82
N ALA A 193 -27.93 -16.16 4.84
CA ALA A 193 -28.39 -17.49 4.40
C ALA A 193 -27.27 -18.31 3.75
N ILE A 194 -26.39 -17.67 2.97
CA ILE A 194 -25.18 -18.30 2.42
C ILE A 194 -24.24 -18.72 3.55
N ILE A 195 -23.94 -17.82 4.49
CA ILE A 195 -23.07 -18.14 5.65
C ILE A 195 -23.64 -19.32 6.45
N ALA A 196 -24.94 -19.31 6.75
CA ALA A 196 -25.60 -20.40 7.45
C ALA A 196 -25.52 -21.73 6.68
N HIS A 197 -25.66 -21.69 5.35
CA HIS A 197 -25.48 -22.88 4.52
C HIS A 197 -24.03 -23.41 4.55
N LEU A 198 -23.03 -22.52 4.55
CA LEU A 198 -21.63 -22.91 4.69
C LEU A 198 -21.35 -23.55 6.06
N ASP A 199 -22.00 -23.09 7.13
CA ASP A 199 -21.94 -23.71 8.45
C ASP A 199 -22.61 -25.09 8.46
N ASP A 200 -23.83 -25.19 7.92
CA ASP A 200 -24.59 -26.45 7.85
C ASP A 200 -23.87 -27.53 7.02
N ALA A 201 -23.16 -27.11 5.96
CA ALA A 201 -22.32 -27.96 5.14
C ALA A 201 -20.96 -28.28 5.78
N GLY A 202 -20.62 -27.67 6.93
CA GLY A 202 -19.36 -27.83 7.64
C GLY A 202 -18.16 -27.17 6.94
N HIS A 203 -18.40 -26.30 5.96
CA HIS A 203 -17.34 -25.67 5.16
C HIS A 203 -16.54 -24.65 5.97
N ARG A 204 -17.20 -23.87 6.84
CA ARG A 204 -16.48 -22.90 7.70
C ARG A 204 -15.58 -23.58 8.75
N SER A 205 -15.79 -24.86 9.02
CA SER A 205 -14.97 -25.71 9.89
C SER A 205 -14.19 -26.76 9.11
N ALA A 206 -14.08 -26.64 7.78
CA ALA A 206 -13.35 -27.59 6.97
C ALA A 206 -11.85 -27.56 7.31
N ASP A 207 -11.19 -28.69 7.07
CA ASP A 207 -9.74 -28.87 7.20
C ASP A 207 -8.98 -28.42 5.93
N ILE A 208 -9.67 -27.77 5.00
CA ILE A 208 -9.12 -27.28 3.73
C ILE A 208 -9.60 -25.84 3.46
N PRO A 209 -8.88 -25.06 2.62
CA PRO A 209 -9.29 -23.70 2.30
C PRO A 209 -10.69 -23.61 1.67
N VAL A 210 -11.42 -22.55 1.99
CA VAL A 210 -12.72 -22.22 1.42
C VAL A 210 -12.68 -20.83 0.80
N LEU A 211 -13.00 -20.77 -0.48
CA LEU A 211 -13.13 -19.58 -1.29
C LEU A 211 -14.60 -19.28 -1.57
N VAL A 212 -15.02 -18.02 -1.43
CA VAL A 212 -16.37 -17.56 -1.73
C VAL A 212 -16.28 -16.30 -2.55
N GLY A 213 -16.60 -16.38 -3.83
CA GLY A 213 -16.44 -15.29 -4.79
C GLY A 213 -17.71 -14.98 -5.56
N GLY A 214 -17.92 -13.72 -5.89
CA GLY A 214 -19.04 -13.33 -6.74
C GLY A 214 -19.37 -11.85 -6.72
N ASP A 215 -20.48 -11.53 -7.35
CA ASP A 215 -21.09 -10.21 -7.37
C ASP A 215 -21.98 -10.04 -6.13
N TRP A 216 -21.53 -9.20 -5.21
CA TRP A 216 -22.25 -8.94 -3.97
C TRP A 216 -23.25 -7.79 -4.10
N ASN A 217 -23.29 -7.11 -5.24
CA ASN A 217 -24.13 -5.95 -5.48
C ASN A 217 -24.02 -4.86 -4.39
N THR A 218 -22.88 -4.79 -3.69
CA THR A 218 -22.64 -3.83 -2.61
C THR A 218 -21.15 -3.60 -2.36
N PRO A 219 -20.72 -2.37 -2.08
CA PRO A 219 -19.34 -2.09 -1.68
C PRO A 219 -18.95 -2.77 -0.34
N SER A 220 -17.66 -2.74 0.00
CA SER A 220 -17.16 -3.22 1.30
C SER A 220 -17.00 -2.10 2.32
N HIS A 221 -17.15 -2.40 3.60
CA HIS A 221 -16.72 -1.52 4.69
C HIS A 221 -15.21 -1.18 4.60
N LEU A 222 -14.43 -2.02 3.90
CA LEU A 222 -13.02 -1.77 3.58
C LEU A 222 -12.83 -0.81 2.38
N ASP A 223 -13.85 -0.58 1.55
CA ASP A 223 -13.81 0.35 0.41
C ASP A 223 -14.51 1.68 0.72
N TRP A 224 -15.46 1.67 1.67
CA TRP A 224 -16.21 2.81 2.15
C TRP A 224 -15.63 3.29 3.48
N THR A 225 -14.47 3.95 3.39
CA THR A 225 -13.69 4.45 4.52
C THR A 225 -13.78 5.97 4.61
N LYS A 226 -13.21 6.55 5.67
CA LYS A 226 -13.09 8.01 5.79
C LYS A 226 -12.28 8.62 4.64
N ASP A 227 -11.25 7.92 4.17
CA ASP A 227 -10.36 8.45 3.14
C ASP A 227 -10.98 8.32 1.75
N THR A 228 -11.63 7.20 1.44
CA THR A 228 -12.35 7.07 0.16
C THR A 228 -13.53 8.02 0.06
N ALA A 229 -14.21 8.33 1.18
CA ALA A 229 -15.27 9.34 1.20
C ALA A 229 -14.78 10.78 0.92
N ARG A 230 -13.47 11.06 1.08
CA ARG A 230 -12.88 12.37 0.72
C ARG A 230 -12.52 12.46 -0.76
N ILE A 231 -12.18 11.32 -1.37
CA ILE A 231 -11.65 11.26 -2.75
C ILE A 231 -12.74 10.93 -3.76
N PHE A 232 -13.57 9.94 -3.46
CA PHE A 232 -14.62 9.48 -4.37
C PHE A 232 -15.95 10.12 -4.02
N LYS A 233 -16.67 10.58 -5.04
CA LYS A 233 -18.05 11.05 -4.89
C LYS A 233 -18.94 9.88 -4.44
N HIS A 234 -20.04 10.21 -3.76
CA HIS A 234 -21.08 9.25 -3.41
C HIS A 234 -20.60 8.06 -2.55
N ARG A 235 -19.60 8.29 -1.69
CA ARG A 235 -19.17 7.35 -0.64
C ARG A 235 -19.26 7.99 0.73
N ARG A 236 -19.52 7.17 1.75
CA ARG A 236 -19.47 7.56 3.17
C ARG A 236 -18.80 6.47 3.99
N ASN A 237 -18.14 6.86 5.09
CA ASN A 237 -17.55 5.91 6.02
C ASN A 237 -18.64 5.19 6.84
N LEU A 238 -19.13 4.05 6.33
CA LEU A 238 -20.27 3.34 6.88
C LEU A 238 -19.95 1.86 7.18
N PRO A 239 -20.55 1.28 8.23
CA PRO A 239 -20.40 -0.14 8.55
C PRO A 239 -21.28 -0.99 7.62
N LEU A 240 -20.84 -1.18 6.36
CA LEU A 240 -21.61 -1.91 5.35
C LEU A 240 -21.84 -3.38 5.75
N PRO A 241 -23.09 -3.79 6.05
CA PRO A 241 -23.37 -4.97 6.87
C PRO A 241 -23.11 -6.30 6.15
N VAL A 242 -23.22 -6.35 4.82
CA VAL A 242 -22.93 -7.56 4.04
C VAL A 242 -21.46 -7.96 4.17
N SER A 243 -20.57 -6.99 3.94
CA SER A 243 -19.13 -7.21 4.04
C SER A 243 -18.66 -7.46 5.48
N HIS A 244 -19.30 -6.82 6.47
CA HIS A 244 -19.07 -7.16 7.88
C HIS A 244 -19.52 -8.57 8.21
N ALA A 245 -20.67 -9.05 7.70
CA ALA A 245 -21.12 -10.40 7.96
C ALA A 245 -20.14 -11.48 7.48
N MET A 246 -19.49 -11.26 6.33
CA MET A 246 -18.42 -12.15 5.84
C MET A 246 -17.18 -12.09 6.72
N HIS A 247 -16.75 -10.89 7.13
CA HIS A 247 -15.63 -10.71 8.06
C HIS A 247 -15.88 -11.39 9.41
N ASP A 248 -17.06 -11.16 10.01
CA ASP A 248 -17.48 -11.76 11.28
C ASP A 248 -17.62 -13.30 11.18
N ALA A 249 -17.89 -13.81 9.98
CA ALA A 249 -17.87 -15.25 9.70
C ALA A 249 -16.44 -15.83 9.59
N GLY A 250 -15.42 -14.98 9.71
CA GLY A 250 -14.01 -15.36 9.69
C GLY A 250 -13.47 -15.59 8.28
N PHE A 251 -14.00 -14.86 7.30
CA PHE A 251 -13.45 -14.76 5.95
C PHE A 251 -12.64 -13.47 5.78
N THR A 252 -11.55 -13.57 5.02
CA THR A 252 -10.69 -12.45 4.62
C THR A 252 -11.01 -12.02 3.20
N ASP A 253 -11.14 -10.71 2.95
CA ASP A 253 -11.25 -10.13 1.60
C ASP A 253 -9.87 -10.14 0.94
N VAL A 254 -9.61 -11.09 0.03
CA VAL A 254 -8.25 -11.32 -0.46
C VAL A 254 -7.69 -10.15 -1.28
N PHE A 255 -8.56 -9.36 -1.92
CA PHE A 255 -8.10 -8.19 -2.66
C PHE A 255 -7.62 -7.11 -1.70
N ARG A 256 -8.27 -6.93 -0.55
CA ARG A 256 -7.84 -5.97 0.48
C ARG A 256 -6.70 -6.46 1.36
N GLU A 257 -6.47 -7.77 1.40
CA GLU A 257 -5.26 -8.34 2.01
C GLU A 257 -4.01 -7.98 1.18
N VAL A 258 -4.08 -8.08 -0.15
CA VAL A 258 -2.98 -7.71 -1.05
C VAL A 258 -2.90 -6.19 -1.25
N HIS A 259 -4.05 -5.51 -1.39
CA HIS A 259 -4.15 -4.08 -1.65
C HIS A 259 -4.91 -3.38 -0.53
N PRO A 260 -4.29 -3.13 0.65
CA PRO A 260 -5.00 -2.63 1.82
C PRO A 260 -5.51 -1.19 1.68
N ASN A 261 -4.95 -0.39 0.76
CA ASN A 261 -5.35 1.00 0.56
C ASN A 261 -6.41 1.13 -0.55
N PRO A 262 -7.69 1.43 -0.21
CA PRO A 262 -8.77 1.56 -1.18
C PRO A 262 -8.79 2.87 -1.98
N VAL A 263 -7.91 3.83 -1.65
CA VAL A 263 -7.71 5.05 -2.45
C VAL A 263 -6.68 4.77 -3.56
N GLN A 264 -5.53 4.19 -3.22
CA GLN A 264 -4.46 3.89 -4.18
C GLN A 264 -4.82 2.76 -5.13
N ARG A 265 -5.47 1.71 -4.60
CA ARG A 265 -5.90 0.54 -5.37
C ARG A 265 -7.40 0.32 -5.15
N PRO A 266 -8.27 1.10 -5.80
CA PRO A 266 -9.71 1.04 -5.56
C PRO A 266 -10.32 -0.28 -6.04
N GLY A 267 -9.73 -0.95 -7.04
CA GLY A 267 -10.20 -2.24 -7.54
C GLY A 267 -11.61 -2.17 -8.10
N LEU A 268 -11.94 -1.11 -8.84
CA LEU A 268 -13.29 -0.84 -9.31
C LEU A 268 -13.74 -1.94 -10.27
N THR A 269 -14.81 -2.66 -9.91
CA THR A 269 -15.41 -3.70 -10.76
C THR A 269 -16.72 -3.21 -11.38
N TRP A 270 -17.37 -2.21 -10.79
CA TRP A 270 -18.59 -1.59 -11.29
C TRP A 270 -18.35 -0.10 -11.57
N SER A 271 -18.43 0.39 -12.81
CA SER A 271 -18.67 -0.37 -14.05
C SER A 271 -17.73 0.12 -15.17
N PRO A 272 -16.96 -0.78 -15.81
CA PRO A 272 -16.20 -0.47 -17.02
C PRO A 272 -17.04 0.02 -18.21
N MET A 273 -18.32 -0.34 -18.28
CA MET A 273 -19.17 -0.09 -19.46
C MET A 273 -20.07 1.14 -19.36
N PHE A 274 -20.62 1.43 -18.18
CA PHE A 274 -21.58 2.51 -17.98
C PHE A 274 -21.05 3.51 -16.94
N ARG A 275 -20.86 4.77 -17.37
CA ARG A 275 -20.43 5.88 -16.50
C ARG A 275 -21.59 6.75 -16.01
N GLU A 276 -22.76 6.59 -16.64
CA GLU A 276 -23.98 7.29 -16.27
C GLU A 276 -25.13 6.30 -16.09
N SER A 277 -26.03 6.61 -15.16
CA SER A 277 -27.30 5.92 -14.92
C SER A 277 -28.39 6.98 -14.87
N GLU A 278 -29.45 6.81 -15.67
CA GLU A 278 -30.54 7.78 -15.85
C GLU A 278 -30.08 9.23 -16.21
N GLY A 279 -28.96 9.35 -16.93
CA GLY A 279 -28.37 10.64 -17.32
C GLY A 279 -27.65 11.38 -16.20
N GLN A 280 -27.29 10.68 -15.12
CA GLN A 280 -26.44 11.17 -14.04
C GLN A 280 -25.18 10.33 -13.91
N GLU A 281 -24.05 10.96 -13.62
CA GLU A 281 -22.77 10.29 -13.29
C GLU A 281 -23.01 9.29 -12.16
N THR A 282 -22.63 8.02 -12.38
CA THR A 282 -22.70 7.01 -11.33
C THR A 282 -21.38 6.95 -10.55
N GLY A 283 -21.45 6.60 -9.27
CA GLY A 283 -20.25 6.24 -8.51
C GLY A 283 -19.71 4.89 -8.97
N PHE A 284 -18.40 4.75 -9.02
CA PHE A 284 -17.73 3.48 -9.30
C PHE A 284 -17.42 2.76 -8.01
N GLU A 285 -17.63 1.45 -7.96
CA GLU A 285 -17.44 0.64 -6.76
C GLU A 285 -16.74 -0.68 -7.07
N ARG A 286 -16.17 -1.28 -6.02
CA ARG A 286 -15.77 -2.69 -6.01
C ARG A 286 -16.89 -3.48 -5.37
N ILE A 287 -17.65 -4.22 -6.17
CA ILE A 287 -18.78 -5.03 -5.70
C ILE A 287 -18.58 -6.53 -5.96
N ASP A 288 -17.65 -6.88 -6.84
CA ASP A 288 -17.23 -8.25 -7.09
C ASP A 288 -16.02 -8.55 -6.20
N ARG A 289 -16.13 -9.59 -5.37
CA ARG A 289 -15.14 -9.90 -4.32
C ARG A 289 -14.88 -11.39 -4.23
N LEU A 290 -13.65 -11.75 -3.88
CA LEU A 290 -13.25 -13.09 -3.47
C LEU A 290 -12.91 -13.06 -1.97
N TYR A 291 -13.51 -13.97 -1.23
CA TYR A 291 -13.26 -14.18 0.19
C TYR A 291 -12.54 -15.50 0.41
N LEU A 292 -11.54 -15.52 1.29
CA LEU A 292 -10.79 -16.71 1.69
C LEU A 292 -10.99 -17.00 3.17
N LYS A 293 -11.22 -18.27 3.50
CA LYS A 293 -11.09 -18.80 4.84
C LYS A 293 -10.17 -20.00 4.82
N ASN A 294 -9.01 -19.88 5.45
CA ASN A 294 -8.15 -21.01 5.71
C ASN A 294 -8.65 -21.85 6.90
N PRO A 295 -8.37 -23.16 6.92
CA PRO A 295 -8.70 -24.02 8.03
C PRO A 295 -7.91 -23.61 9.29
N ALA A 296 -8.50 -23.76 10.47
CA ALA A 296 -7.77 -23.58 11.72
C ALA A 296 -6.72 -24.68 11.93
N GLU A 297 -7.04 -25.90 11.47
CA GLU A 297 -6.12 -27.05 11.42
C GLU A 297 -6.10 -27.56 9.98
N ALA A 298 -5.02 -27.25 9.25
CA ALA A 298 -4.90 -27.57 7.84
C ALA A 298 -4.60 -29.05 7.61
N LYS A 299 -5.40 -29.68 6.74
CA LYS A 299 -5.14 -31.02 6.24
C LYS A 299 -3.80 -31.04 5.51
N ASP A 300 -2.91 -31.93 5.97
CA ASP A 300 -1.56 -32.09 5.43
C ASP A 300 -0.71 -30.79 5.45
N GLY A 301 -1.12 -29.80 6.27
CA GLY A 301 -0.45 -28.50 6.45
C GLY A 301 -0.75 -27.45 5.39
N TRP A 302 -1.61 -27.72 4.40
CA TRP A 302 -1.79 -26.83 3.25
C TRP A 302 -2.82 -25.73 3.46
N ILE A 303 -2.42 -24.49 3.24
CA ILE A 303 -3.28 -23.30 3.21
C ILE A 303 -3.05 -22.49 1.93
N LEU A 304 -3.92 -21.53 1.64
CA LEU A 304 -3.75 -20.56 0.55
C LEU A 304 -3.33 -19.20 1.10
N LYS A 305 -2.41 -18.50 0.42
CA LYS A 305 -2.09 -17.09 0.70
C LYS A 305 -2.28 -16.27 -0.59
N PRO A 306 -3.03 -15.15 -0.56
CA PRO A 306 -3.10 -14.27 -1.71
C PRO A 306 -1.78 -13.51 -1.89
N VAL A 307 -1.31 -13.36 -3.12
CA VAL A 307 0.00 -12.74 -3.43
C VAL A 307 -0.10 -11.60 -4.43
N ASP A 308 -1.10 -11.63 -5.34
CA ASP A 308 -1.38 -10.53 -6.26
C ASP A 308 -2.89 -10.47 -6.60
N GLY A 309 -3.36 -9.33 -7.07
CA GLY A 309 -4.74 -9.11 -7.45
C GLY A 309 -4.92 -7.95 -8.42
N ARG A 310 -5.74 -8.13 -9.45
CA ARG A 310 -6.03 -7.11 -10.48
C ARG A 310 -7.46 -7.20 -10.99
N VAL A 311 -7.94 -6.15 -11.64
CA VAL A 311 -9.28 -6.11 -12.25
C VAL A 311 -9.13 -5.88 -13.76
N LEU A 312 -9.80 -6.68 -14.58
CA LEU A 312 -9.82 -6.53 -16.03
C LEU A 312 -11.15 -5.92 -16.48
N PRO A 313 -11.17 -5.02 -17.48
CA PRO A 313 -10.01 -4.49 -18.18
C PRO A 313 -9.36 -3.37 -17.35
N GLU A 314 -8.06 -3.18 -17.53
CA GLU A 314 -7.35 -1.99 -17.06
C GLU A 314 -6.33 -1.59 -18.15
N PRO A 315 -6.46 -0.40 -18.78
CA PRO A 315 -7.47 0.64 -18.54
C PRO A 315 -8.87 0.31 -19.10
N TRP A 316 -9.88 1.03 -18.62
CA TRP A 316 -11.25 0.96 -19.16
C TRP A 316 -11.34 1.61 -20.56
N GLU A 317 -12.20 1.03 -21.40
CA GLU A 317 -12.53 1.59 -22.71
C GLU A 317 -13.24 2.95 -22.59
N ASP A 318 -13.14 3.76 -23.64
CA ASP A 318 -13.79 5.07 -23.74
C ASP A 318 -15.32 4.91 -23.71
N ASP A 319 -15.99 5.78 -22.94
CA ASP A 319 -17.44 5.69 -22.73
C ASP A 319 -18.26 5.94 -24.02
N SER A 320 -17.66 6.60 -25.01
CA SER A 320 -18.30 6.82 -26.31
C SER A 320 -18.46 5.55 -27.15
N ILE A 321 -17.77 4.45 -26.80
CA ILE A 321 -17.87 3.17 -27.51
C ILE A 321 -19.20 2.49 -27.13
N PRO A 322 -20.11 2.27 -28.10
CA PRO A 322 -21.37 1.58 -27.84
C PRO A 322 -21.13 0.18 -27.28
N ALA A 323 -21.97 -0.27 -26.34
CA ALA A 323 -21.82 -1.57 -25.68
C ALA A 323 -21.59 -2.74 -26.67
N GLN A 324 -22.30 -2.75 -27.80
CA GLN A 324 -22.18 -3.79 -28.82
C GLN A 324 -20.78 -3.89 -29.42
N GLN A 325 -20.04 -2.77 -29.48
CA GLN A 325 -18.75 -2.67 -30.16
C GLN A 325 -17.55 -2.80 -29.22
N ARG A 326 -17.78 -2.93 -27.91
CA ARG A 326 -16.71 -3.00 -26.90
C ARG A 326 -15.89 -4.27 -27.02
N GLU A 327 -14.60 -4.18 -26.74
CA GLU A 327 -13.71 -5.35 -26.71
C GLU A 327 -13.90 -6.15 -25.43
N PHE A 328 -14.11 -5.49 -24.30
CA PHE A 328 -14.41 -6.19 -23.05
C PHE A 328 -15.92 -6.49 -22.94
N PRO A 329 -16.32 -7.77 -22.80
CA PRO A 329 -17.71 -8.19 -23.04
C PRO A 329 -18.62 -8.10 -21.81
N SER A 330 -18.34 -7.19 -20.87
CA SER A 330 -19.12 -7.05 -19.64
C SER A 330 -19.11 -5.63 -19.07
N ASP A 331 -20.17 -5.27 -18.36
CA ASP A 331 -20.26 -4.08 -17.52
C ASP A 331 -19.69 -4.28 -16.11
N HIS A 332 -19.29 -5.51 -15.76
CA HIS A 332 -18.47 -5.79 -14.59
C HIS A 332 -17.04 -6.12 -14.97
N GLY A 333 -16.08 -5.51 -14.27
CA GLY A 333 -14.68 -5.89 -14.36
C GLY A 333 -14.44 -7.28 -13.75
N ALA A 334 -13.62 -8.10 -14.40
CA ALA A 334 -13.23 -9.41 -13.91
C ALA A 334 -12.15 -9.27 -12.83
N LEU A 335 -12.46 -9.65 -11.59
CA LEU A 335 -11.47 -9.72 -10.50
C LEU A 335 -10.62 -10.97 -10.69
N VAL A 336 -9.31 -10.80 -10.84
CA VAL A 336 -8.33 -11.90 -10.95
C VAL A 336 -7.41 -11.86 -9.73
N MET A 337 -7.43 -12.92 -8.93
CA MET A 337 -6.60 -13.08 -7.76
C MET A 337 -5.60 -14.22 -7.97
N ASP A 338 -4.35 -13.94 -7.67
CA ASP A 338 -3.27 -14.92 -7.65
C ASP A 338 -3.02 -15.32 -6.18
N LEU A 339 -3.14 -16.62 -5.90
CA LEU A 339 -2.86 -17.23 -4.60
C LEU A 339 -1.75 -18.26 -4.74
N VAL A 340 -1.09 -18.58 -3.64
CA VAL A 340 -0.11 -19.66 -3.55
C VAL A 340 -0.47 -20.62 -2.44
N TRP A 341 -0.25 -21.91 -2.69
CA TRP A 341 -0.29 -22.94 -1.68
C TRP A 341 0.94 -22.84 -0.78
N VAL A 342 0.72 -22.81 0.53
CA VAL A 342 1.79 -22.83 1.52
C VAL A 342 1.58 -24.03 2.43
N ASN A 343 2.61 -24.85 2.60
CA ASN A 343 2.60 -25.95 3.55
C ASN A 343 3.21 -25.47 4.87
N GLU A 344 2.37 -25.32 5.89
CA GLU A 344 2.78 -24.96 7.24
C GLU A 344 3.10 -26.20 8.10
N GLY A 345 3.08 -27.41 7.50
CA GLY A 345 3.31 -28.71 8.12
C GLY A 345 2.05 -29.28 8.77
N PRO A 346 1.90 -30.62 8.93
CA PRO A 346 0.93 -31.14 9.89
C PRO A 346 1.32 -30.55 11.24
N SER A 347 0.36 -29.99 11.97
CA SER A 347 0.54 -29.40 13.29
C SER A 347 1.28 -30.37 14.22
N ALA A 348 2.61 -30.32 14.17
CA ALA A 348 3.50 -31.04 15.05
C ALA A 348 3.27 -30.41 16.42
N GLU A 349 3.03 -31.27 17.42
CA GLU A 349 2.92 -30.87 18.82
C GLU A 349 3.91 -29.75 19.14
N ASN A 350 3.37 -28.58 19.45
CA ASN A 350 3.97 -27.48 20.20
C ASN A 350 5.50 -27.51 20.32
N ALA A 351 6.18 -27.06 19.28
CA ALA A 351 7.40 -26.29 19.45
C ALA A 351 7.06 -24.80 19.28
N SER A 352 6.24 -24.24 20.17
CA SER A 352 6.14 -22.81 20.48
C SER A 352 6.50 -21.86 19.33
N ALA A 353 5.83 -21.96 18.17
CA ALA A 353 5.79 -20.85 17.24
C ALA A 353 4.77 -19.90 17.83
N LEU A 354 5.25 -18.95 18.64
CA LEU A 354 4.42 -17.87 19.15
C LEU A 354 3.69 -17.23 17.96
N ASP A 355 2.41 -16.91 18.13
CA ASP A 355 1.67 -16.13 17.14
C ASP A 355 2.54 -14.95 16.69
N PRO A 356 2.59 -14.64 15.37
CA PRO A 356 3.38 -13.54 14.89
C PRO A 356 2.97 -12.27 15.64
N VAL A 357 3.96 -11.60 16.23
CA VAL A 357 3.71 -10.37 16.98
C VAL A 357 3.61 -9.24 15.98
N MET A 358 2.47 -8.54 16.01
CA MET A 358 2.28 -7.30 15.28
C MET A 358 2.70 -6.14 16.19
N LEU A 359 3.63 -5.32 15.73
CA LEU A 359 4.18 -4.18 16.46
C LEU A 359 3.91 -2.90 15.68
N ASP A 360 3.01 -2.07 16.19
CA ASP A 360 2.80 -0.70 15.75
C ASP A 360 3.83 0.22 16.43
N VAL A 361 4.61 0.92 15.60
CA VAL A 361 5.71 1.79 16.01
C VAL A 361 5.46 3.19 15.44
N LEU A 362 5.51 4.19 16.30
CA LEU A 362 5.33 5.60 15.95
C LEU A 362 6.62 6.38 16.16
N ALA A 363 7.15 7.01 15.11
CA ALA A 363 8.18 8.05 15.22
C ALA A 363 7.51 9.43 15.23
N PHE A 364 7.78 10.25 16.25
CA PHE A 364 7.06 11.51 16.45
C PHE A 364 7.91 12.60 17.11
N ASN A 365 8.36 13.58 16.32
CA ASN A 365 8.87 14.84 16.85
C ASN A 365 7.69 15.69 17.37
N ILE A 366 7.73 16.09 18.64
CA ILE A 366 6.61 16.76 19.32
C ILE A 366 6.80 18.27 19.50
N LEU A 367 7.87 18.85 18.95
CA LEU A 367 8.22 20.27 19.00
C LEU A 367 8.24 20.88 20.40
N ARG A 368 9.43 21.10 20.97
CA ARG A 368 9.61 21.76 22.28
C ARG A 368 8.76 21.17 23.39
N SER A 369 8.63 19.85 23.43
CA SER A 369 7.83 19.08 24.38
C SER A 369 6.33 19.36 24.33
N GLY A 370 5.84 20.01 23.27
CA GLY A 370 4.49 20.55 23.20
C GLY A 370 4.31 21.89 23.92
N ASN A 371 5.38 22.52 24.38
CA ASN A 371 5.33 23.88 24.92
C ASN A 371 5.13 24.92 23.81
N THR A 372 4.80 26.14 24.24
CA THR A 372 4.57 27.28 23.34
C THR A 372 5.87 27.90 22.84
N PRO A 373 5.87 28.48 21.62
CA PRO A 373 4.75 28.50 20.70
C PRO A 373 4.62 27.20 19.90
N GLY A 374 3.39 26.92 19.44
CA GLY A 374 3.04 25.84 18.52
C GLY A 374 3.56 26.02 17.10
N PRO A 375 3.17 25.13 16.17
CA PRO A 375 3.86 24.97 14.88
C PRO A 375 3.43 26.01 13.83
N ASP A 376 2.18 26.48 13.89
CA ASP A 376 1.58 27.45 12.97
C ASP A 376 0.83 28.54 13.74
N SER A 377 1.09 29.81 13.43
CA SER A 377 0.41 30.95 14.03
C SER A 377 -1.09 31.06 13.71
N ARG A 378 -1.59 30.33 12.70
CA ARG A 378 -3.03 30.21 12.41
C ARG A 378 -3.76 29.23 13.31
N SER A 379 -3.06 28.25 13.87
CA SER A 379 -3.68 27.16 14.63
C SER A 379 -4.09 27.63 16.03
N SER A 380 -5.17 27.04 16.55
CA SER A 380 -5.56 27.21 17.95
C SER A 380 -4.42 26.81 18.90
N HIS A 381 -3.55 25.89 18.50
CA HIS A 381 -2.40 25.38 19.25
C HIS A 381 -1.20 26.34 19.36
N TYR A 382 -1.23 27.52 18.74
CA TYR A 382 -0.02 28.36 18.67
C TYR A 382 0.45 28.93 20.01
N GLN A 383 -0.43 29.55 20.80
CA GLN A 383 -0.06 30.20 22.07
C GLN A 383 -0.52 29.42 23.30
N GLN A 384 -0.75 28.11 23.13
CA GLN A 384 -1.19 27.24 24.21
C GLN A 384 -0.33 25.96 24.27
N PRO A 385 -0.16 25.37 25.47
CA PRO A 385 0.47 24.05 25.58
C PRO A 385 -0.31 22.98 24.81
N ARG A 386 0.41 22.06 24.17
CA ARG A 386 -0.14 21.07 23.23
C ARG A 386 -0.11 19.63 23.75
N HIS A 387 0.30 19.41 25.01
CA HIS A 387 0.50 18.06 25.57
C HIS A 387 -0.71 17.13 25.38
N ALA A 388 -1.94 17.65 25.56
CA ALA A 388 -3.15 16.86 25.36
C ALA A 388 -3.41 16.50 23.89
N ALA A 389 -3.14 17.42 22.96
CA ALA A 389 -3.29 17.17 21.52
C ALA A 389 -2.22 16.16 21.04
N LEU A 390 -0.99 16.29 21.51
CA LEU A 390 0.09 15.33 21.23
C LEU A 390 -0.23 13.93 21.78
N ALA A 391 -0.76 13.85 23.01
CA ALA A 391 -1.21 12.58 23.58
C ALA A 391 -2.40 12.00 22.80
N ASP A 392 -3.32 12.82 22.29
CA ASP A 392 -4.44 12.38 21.44
C ASP A 392 -3.95 11.76 20.14
N VAL A 393 -2.93 12.33 19.50
CA VAL A 393 -2.28 11.72 18.32
C VAL A 393 -1.78 10.32 18.64
N ILE A 394 -1.03 10.16 19.73
CA ILE A 394 -0.49 8.85 20.15
C ILE A 394 -1.63 7.88 20.50
N MET A 395 -2.65 8.31 21.23
CA MET A 395 -3.78 7.44 21.60
C MET A 395 -4.63 7.00 20.40
N ARG A 396 -4.79 7.87 19.38
CA ARG A 396 -5.53 7.55 18.16
C ARG A 396 -4.73 6.67 17.20
N ALA A 397 -3.41 6.79 17.21
CA ALA A 397 -2.52 5.91 16.47
C ALA A 397 -2.38 4.53 17.14
N ASP A 398 -2.60 4.47 18.46
CA ASP A 398 -2.50 3.30 19.34
C ASP A 398 -1.25 2.41 19.15
N PRO A 399 -0.02 2.98 19.15
CA PRO A 399 1.18 2.20 18.96
C PRO A 399 1.60 1.43 20.23
N GLU A 400 2.31 0.32 20.03
CA GLU A 400 3.04 -0.37 21.10
C GLU A 400 4.31 0.39 21.54
N ILE A 401 4.97 1.07 20.60
CA ILE A 401 6.25 1.77 20.81
C ILE A 401 6.19 3.16 20.19
N VAL A 402 6.64 4.18 20.92
CA VAL A 402 6.78 5.56 20.44
C VAL A 402 8.21 6.04 20.60
N LEU A 403 8.82 6.44 19.49
CA LEU A 403 10.12 7.11 19.43
C LEU A 403 9.86 8.62 19.35
N VAL A 404 9.92 9.29 20.50
CA VAL A 404 9.62 10.73 20.63
C VAL A 404 10.89 11.57 20.52
N GLN A 405 10.84 12.65 19.75
CA GLN A 405 11.91 13.66 19.68
C GLN A 405 11.41 15.00 20.22
N GLU A 406 12.35 15.83 20.71
CA GLU A 406 12.09 17.12 21.35
C GLU A 406 11.26 17.09 22.66
N GLU A 407 11.25 15.99 23.40
CA GLU A 407 10.59 15.94 24.71
C GLU A 407 11.38 16.65 25.82
N TYR A 408 12.72 16.66 25.76
CA TYR A 408 13.60 17.37 26.69
C TYR A 408 13.32 17.10 28.19
N GLY A 409 12.88 15.88 28.54
CA GLY A 409 12.58 15.48 29.92
C GLY A 409 11.24 15.99 30.46
N ASP A 410 10.45 16.70 29.66
CA ASP A 410 9.10 17.17 30.03
C ASP A 410 8.08 16.08 29.73
N ASP A 411 7.83 15.25 30.74
CA ASP A 411 7.06 14.01 30.61
C ASP A 411 5.54 14.21 30.60
N ARG A 412 5.02 15.44 30.46
CA ARG A 412 3.57 15.70 30.56
C ARG A 412 2.74 14.96 29.51
N VAL A 413 3.26 14.77 28.30
CA VAL A 413 2.61 13.93 27.27
C VAL A 413 2.52 12.49 27.79
N PHE A 414 3.63 11.93 28.27
CA PHE A 414 3.68 10.60 28.87
C PHE A 414 2.74 10.45 30.08
N GLN A 415 2.68 11.44 30.99
CA GLN A 415 1.79 11.38 32.15
C GLN A 415 0.32 11.30 31.76
N ILE A 416 -0.08 11.96 30.65
CA ILE A 416 -1.43 11.82 30.10
C ILE A 416 -1.66 10.37 29.61
N LEU A 417 -0.72 9.82 28.83
CA LEU A 417 -0.80 8.43 28.35
C LEU A 417 -0.89 7.43 29.52
N LYS A 418 -0.01 7.57 30.52
CA LYS A 418 0.03 6.75 31.73
C LYS A 418 -1.26 6.83 32.55
N SER A 419 -1.89 8.00 32.61
CA SER A 419 -3.19 8.17 33.30
C SER A 419 -4.35 7.44 32.62
N LYS A 420 -4.24 7.17 31.31
CA LYS A 420 -5.24 6.45 30.52
C LYS A 420 -4.98 4.96 30.47
N ASN A 421 -3.70 4.56 30.51
CA ASN A 421 -3.30 3.18 30.58
C ASN A 421 -2.00 3.06 31.40
N GLU A 422 -2.08 2.34 32.52
CA GLU A 422 -0.96 2.19 33.44
C GLU A 422 0.19 1.33 32.90
N ASN A 423 0.03 0.66 31.75
CA ASN A 423 1.08 -0.17 31.14
C ASN A 423 2.07 0.63 30.29
N TRP A 424 1.95 1.96 30.22
CA TRP A 424 2.98 2.78 29.56
C TRP A 424 4.26 2.85 30.38
N TYR A 425 5.39 2.56 29.76
CA TYR A 425 6.73 2.78 30.29
C TYR A 425 7.37 3.93 29.52
N ARG A 426 8.12 4.76 30.23
CA ARG A 426 8.91 5.83 29.65
C ARG A 426 10.35 5.62 30.01
N ARG A 427 11.20 5.86 29.04
CA ARG A 427 12.63 5.99 29.23
C ARG A 427 13.11 7.26 28.56
N ASP A 428 13.77 8.09 29.34
CA ASP A 428 14.46 9.27 28.85
C ASP A 428 15.64 8.86 27.95
N GLY A 429 15.91 9.63 26.91
CA GLY A 429 16.96 9.36 25.93
C GLY A 429 17.68 10.62 25.43
N GLY A 430 18.96 10.47 25.12
CA GLY A 430 19.71 11.46 24.35
C GLY A 430 20.00 12.82 24.98
N SER A 431 20.97 13.53 24.40
CA SER A 431 21.29 14.91 24.76
C SER A 431 20.43 15.94 24.01
N ARG A 432 19.52 15.46 23.15
CA ARG A 432 18.76 16.28 22.19
C ARG A 432 17.24 16.11 22.35
N GLY A 433 16.80 15.62 23.51
CA GLY A 433 15.39 15.54 23.88
C GLY A 433 14.67 14.31 23.37
N GLN A 434 15.35 13.17 23.20
CA GLN A 434 14.71 11.94 22.81
C GLN A 434 14.01 11.28 24.01
N ALA A 435 12.93 10.56 23.76
CA ALA A 435 12.33 9.67 24.74
C ALA A 435 11.70 8.46 24.06
N THR A 436 11.78 7.31 24.71
CA THR A 436 11.12 6.09 24.26
C THR A 436 9.94 5.83 25.17
N TYR A 437 8.74 5.74 24.59
CA TYR A 437 7.56 5.23 25.28
C TYR A 437 7.24 3.84 24.75
N ALA A 438 6.83 2.92 25.61
CA ALA A 438 6.42 1.58 25.19
C ALA A 438 5.34 1.01 26.11
N ARG A 439 4.51 0.10 25.59
CA ARG A 439 3.56 -0.71 26.40
C ARG A 439 4.23 -1.80 27.24
N TYR A 440 5.55 -1.92 27.14
CA TYR A 440 6.38 -2.96 27.74
C TYR A 440 7.55 -2.35 28.50
N PRO A 441 8.13 -3.05 29.50
CA PRO A 441 9.29 -2.56 30.24
C PRO A 441 10.46 -2.21 29.32
N ILE A 442 11.19 -1.15 29.69
CA ILE A 442 12.29 -0.60 28.90
C ILE A 442 13.58 -0.71 29.70
N GLU A 443 14.58 -1.39 29.16
CA GLU A 443 15.93 -1.47 29.72
C GLU A 443 16.90 -0.59 28.90
N PRO A 444 17.75 0.21 29.55
CA PRO A 444 18.73 1.02 28.84
C PRO A 444 19.91 0.19 28.33
N ILE A 445 20.27 0.35 27.04
CA ILE A 445 21.54 -0.15 26.46
C ILE A 445 22.58 0.96 26.47
N ASP A 446 22.27 2.10 25.84
CA ASP A 446 23.08 3.32 25.87
C ASP A 446 22.19 4.56 25.85
N GLN A 447 22.73 5.75 25.60
CA GLN A 447 21.98 7.00 25.69
C GLN A 447 20.70 7.06 24.82
N ASN A 448 20.71 6.47 23.61
CA ASN A 448 19.60 6.55 22.65
C ASN A 448 18.98 5.19 22.33
N THR A 449 19.62 4.10 22.74
CA THR A 449 19.20 2.72 22.46
C THR A 449 18.68 2.03 23.69
N SER A 450 17.52 1.40 23.55
CA SER A 450 16.83 0.67 24.59
C SER A 450 16.53 -0.76 24.16
N ARG A 451 16.46 -1.67 25.10
CA ARG A 451 15.84 -2.98 24.93
C ARG A 451 14.40 -2.91 25.45
N ILE A 452 13.45 -3.30 24.62
CA ILE A 452 12.05 -3.46 25.01
C ILE A 452 11.83 -4.91 25.42
N ILE A 453 11.33 -5.13 26.62
CA ILE A 453 11.09 -6.47 27.19
C ILE A 453 9.68 -6.92 26.80
N HIS A 454 9.53 -7.34 25.54
CA HIS A 454 8.27 -7.86 25.03
C HIS A 454 8.06 -9.31 25.50
N PRO A 455 6.81 -9.76 25.79
CA PRO A 455 6.54 -11.14 26.22
C PRO A 455 7.02 -12.22 25.25
N ALA A 456 7.11 -11.87 23.97
CA ALA A 456 7.61 -12.76 22.92
C ALA A 456 9.14 -12.79 22.78
N GLY A 457 9.85 -11.95 23.53
CA GLY A 457 11.32 -11.84 23.53
C GLY A 457 11.79 -10.38 23.51
N PRO A 458 13.08 -10.12 23.74
CA PRO A 458 13.61 -8.77 23.68
C PRO A 458 13.73 -8.26 22.23
N LEU A 459 13.46 -6.99 22.03
CA LEU A 459 13.80 -6.25 20.81
C LEU A 459 14.54 -4.96 21.15
N VAL A 460 15.33 -4.46 20.22
CA VAL A 460 16.16 -3.25 20.41
C VAL A 460 15.57 -2.10 19.62
N VAL A 461 15.42 -0.95 20.28
CA VAL A 461 14.96 0.29 19.67
C VAL A 461 16.01 1.39 19.79
N HIS A 462 16.26 2.13 18.72
CA HIS A 462 17.12 3.32 18.73
C HIS A 462 16.31 4.54 18.31
N ASN A 463 16.30 5.57 19.18
CA ASN A 463 15.59 6.83 18.91
C ASN A 463 16.54 7.88 18.31
N VAL A 464 16.37 8.14 17.02
CA VAL A 464 17.19 9.07 16.23
C VAL A 464 16.74 10.52 16.44
N HIS A 465 17.71 11.39 16.68
CA HIS A 465 17.55 12.84 16.56
C HIS A 465 18.90 13.48 16.17
N TRP A 466 19.26 13.43 14.87
CA TRP A 466 20.54 13.98 14.39
C TRP A 466 20.52 15.49 14.24
N LYS A 467 21.70 16.12 14.17
CA LYS A 467 21.81 17.60 14.17
C LYS A 467 20.97 18.22 13.04
N PRO A 468 20.18 19.28 13.30
CA PRO A 468 19.36 19.99 12.31
C PRO A 468 20.18 20.87 11.39
N SER A 469 21.46 21.05 11.69
CA SER A 469 22.38 21.82 10.87
C SER A 469 23.78 21.19 10.93
N PRO A 470 24.50 21.16 9.80
CA PRO A 470 24.07 21.60 8.46
C PRO A 470 22.92 20.77 7.88
N TYR A 471 22.09 21.37 7.01
CA TYR A 471 20.98 20.70 6.32
C TYR A 471 21.21 20.75 4.81
N GLY A 472 21.29 19.59 4.17
CA GLY A 472 21.68 19.43 2.77
C GLY A 472 20.80 20.16 1.75
N PRO A 473 19.47 19.95 1.75
CA PRO A 473 18.55 20.61 0.80
C PRO A 473 18.68 22.14 0.81
N TYR A 474 18.93 22.68 1.99
CA TYR A 474 19.18 24.09 2.25
C TYR A 474 20.49 24.60 1.64
N ILE A 475 21.56 23.80 1.65
CA ILE A 475 22.81 24.12 0.94
C ILE A 475 22.56 24.14 -0.58
N VAL A 476 21.79 23.18 -1.10
CA VAL A 476 21.45 23.12 -2.54
C VAL A 476 20.64 24.36 -2.96
N GLN A 477 19.63 24.75 -2.18
CA GLN A 477 18.86 25.98 -2.44
C GLN A 477 19.76 27.22 -2.51
N ASP A 478 20.75 27.34 -1.63
CA ASP A 478 21.70 28.46 -1.64
C ASP A 478 22.54 28.53 -2.91
N LEU A 479 23.07 27.38 -3.35
CA LEU A 479 23.85 27.29 -4.58
C LEU A 479 22.98 27.67 -5.78
N LEU A 480 21.74 27.17 -5.84
CA LEU A 480 20.79 27.53 -6.90
C LEU A 480 20.44 29.03 -6.90
N LEU A 481 20.27 29.66 -5.73
CA LEU A 481 19.99 31.11 -5.65
C LEU A 481 21.18 31.95 -6.12
N ALA A 482 22.39 31.47 -5.87
CA ALA A 482 23.64 32.10 -6.27
C ALA A 482 24.06 31.79 -7.72
N ASP A 483 23.32 30.94 -8.43
CA ASP A 483 23.66 30.43 -9.78
C ASP A 483 25.02 29.70 -9.80
N GLU A 484 25.35 29.01 -8.71
CA GLU A 484 26.57 28.23 -8.53
C GLU A 484 26.32 26.75 -8.90
N PRO A 485 27.34 26.04 -9.41
CA PRO A 485 27.19 24.63 -9.80
C PRO A 485 26.93 23.72 -8.60
N LEU A 486 26.14 22.67 -8.83
CA LEU A 486 25.80 21.65 -7.82
C LEU A 486 26.86 20.53 -7.83
N GLU A 487 27.93 20.72 -7.08
CA GLU A 487 28.97 19.69 -6.89
C GLU A 487 28.57 18.75 -5.73
N ILE A 488 28.10 17.54 -6.07
CA ILE A 488 27.51 16.59 -5.11
C ILE A 488 28.46 16.24 -3.96
N ASP A 489 29.74 15.99 -4.25
CA ASP A 489 30.74 15.66 -3.23
C ASP A 489 30.93 16.81 -2.22
N ALA A 490 30.94 18.06 -2.71
CA ALA A 490 31.07 19.23 -1.85
C ALA A 490 29.80 19.46 -1.00
N ILE A 491 28.61 19.17 -1.54
CA ILE A 491 27.35 19.21 -0.80
C ILE A 491 27.35 18.15 0.31
N LEU A 492 27.78 16.93 0.00
CA LEU A 492 27.89 15.85 0.99
C LEU A 492 28.87 16.21 2.11
N GLU A 493 30.07 16.70 1.77
CA GLU A 493 31.05 17.17 2.76
C GLU A 493 30.51 18.30 3.64
N ALA A 494 29.82 19.29 3.04
CA ALA A 494 29.25 20.41 3.76
C ALA A 494 28.03 20.05 4.62
N SER A 495 27.35 18.95 4.29
CA SER A 495 26.14 18.47 4.98
C SER A 495 26.42 17.37 6.02
N ASP A 496 27.66 16.85 6.09
CA ASP A 496 28.04 15.76 6.99
C ASP A 496 27.88 16.17 8.47
N LYS A 497 27.18 15.35 9.25
CA LYS A 497 26.97 15.55 10.70
C LYS A 497 28.04 14.87 11.56
N GLY A 498 28.95 14.16 10.91
CA GLY A 498 30.13 13.50 11.46
C GLY A 498 29.78 12.22 12.19
N GLU A 499 30.47 12.04 13.32
CA GLU A 499 30.49 10.81 14.13
C GLU A 499 29.12 10.27 14.53
N ILE A 500 28.08 11.11 14.56
CA ILE A 500 26.73 10.71 14.96
C ILE A 500 26.13 9.63 14.04
N TYR A 501 26.52 9.58 12.75
CA TYR A 501 26.07 8.53 11.84
C TYR A 501 26.64 7.17 12.25
N ALA A 502 27.96 7.11 12.48
CA ALA A 502 28.63 5.90 12.90
C ALA A 502 28.21 5.46 14.31
N GLU A 503 28.06 6.40 15.26
CA GLU A 503 27.54 6.13 16.61
C GLU A 503 26.15 5.49 16.56
N THR A 504 25.27 5.99 15.70
CA THR A 504 23.91 5.45 15.52
C THR A 504 23.93 3.99 15.09
N TYR A 505 24.74 3.65 14.08
CA TYR A 505 24.87 2.26 13.62
C TYR A 505 25.56 1.35 14.65
N ARG A 506 26.67 1.79 15.24
CA ARG A 506 27.41 1.02 16.26
C ARG A 506 26.55 0.68 17.47
N SER A 507 25.64 1.58 17.83
CA SER A 507 24.73 1.42 18.97
C SER A 507 23.77 0.23 18.80
N VAL A 508 23.38 -0.10 17.55
CA VAL A 508 22.49 -1.23 17.25
C VAL A 508 23.21 -2.46 16.68
N HIS A 509 24.45 -2.30 16.21
CA HIS A 509 25.25 -3.37 15.58
C HIS A 509 25.35 -4.67 16.39
N PRO A 510 25.56 -4.66 17.73
CA PRO A 510 25.58 -5.90 18.51
C PRO A 510 24.26 -6.68 18.45
N ALA A 511 23.12 -5.99 18.39
CA ALA A 511 21.81 -6.61 18.28
C ALA A 511 21.56 -7.19 16.88
N LEU A 512 21.98 -6.45 15.84
CA LEU A 512 21.95 -6.91 14.45
C LEU A 512 22.79 -8.19 14.27
N LEU A 513 23.99 -8.26 14.85
CA LEU A 513 24.83 -9.46 14.80
C LEU A 513 24.22 -10.65 15.55
N ALA A 514 23.49 -10.39 16.63
CA ALA A 514 22.84 -11.42 17.43
C ALA A 514 21.50 -11.91 16.82
N GLY A 515 21.02 -11.31 15.73
CA GLY A 515 19.69 -11.57 15.20
C GLY A 515 18.57 -11.15 16.16
N THR A 516 18.85 -10.21 17.07
CA THR A 516 17.82 -9.58 17.89
C THR A 516 17.10 -8.54 17.04
N PRO A 517 15.76 -8.53 16.97
CA PRO A 517 15.03 -7.56 16.16
C PRO A 517 15.41 -6.12 16.52
N VAL A 518 15.72 -5.30 15.51
CA VAL A 518 16.11 -3.90 15.68
C VAL A 518 15.13 -2.99 14.95
N ILE A 519 14.68 -1.97 15.65
CA ILE A 519 13.89 -0.85 15.13
C ILE A 519 14.68 0.43 15.38
N LEU A 520 14.90 1.23 14.34
CA LEU A 520 15.65 2.47 14.42
C LEU A 520 14.82 3.57 13.76
N GLY A 521 14.44 4.61 14.49
CA GLY A 521 13.57 5.64 13.91
C GLY A 521 13.52 6.94 14.72
N GLY A 522 12.91 7.95 14.13
CA GLY A 522 12.83 9.30 14.69
C GLY A 522 13.08 10.37 13.62
N ASP A 523 13.57 11.53 14.05
CA ASP A 523 13.89 12.68 13.19
C ASP A 523 15.38 12.68 12.81
N PHE A 524 15.66 12.31 11.57
CA PHE A 524 17.03 12.20 11.07
C PHE A 524 17.60 13.56 10.69
N ASN A 525 16.78 14.61 10.58
CA ASN A 525 17.21 15.92 10.10
C ASN A 525 18.02 15.86 8.78
N GLU A 526 17.93 14.77 8.01
CA GLU A 526 18.61 14.51 6.74
C GLU A 526 17.61 13.71 5.89
N PRO A 527 17.43 14.05 4.60
CA PRO A 527 16.60 13.23 3.73
C PRO A 527 17.20 11.84 3.47
N SER A 528 16.39 10.89 3.01
CA SER A 528 16.91 9.59 2.56
C SER A 528 17.54 9.70 1.17
N HIS A 529 18.63 8.97 0.94
CA HIS A 529 19.16 8.74 -0.42
C HIS A 529 18.14 8.03 -1.32
N LEU A 530 17.17 7.33 -0.73
CA LEU A 530 16.06 6.70 -1.45
C LEU A 530 14.96 7.70 -1.84
N ASP A 531 15.05 8.96 -1.41
CA ASP A 531 14.13 10.02 -1.82
C ASP A 531 14.80 11.01 -2.80
N TRP A 532 16.14 11.05 -2.85
CA TRP A 532 16.93 11.93 -3.71
C TRP A 532 17.62 11.10 -4.80
N THR A 533 16.82 10.62 -5.75
CA THR A 533 17.18 9.61 -6.77
C THR A 533 17.28 10.22 -8.17
N SER A 534 17.72 9.42 -9.14
CA SER A 534 17.60 9.76 -10.57
C SER A 534 16.15 9.90 -11.02
N ASP A 535 15.25 9.06 -10.50
CA ASP A 535 13.86 9.04 -10.97
C ASP A 535 13.14 10.33 -10.54
N TRP A 536 13.51 10.89 -9.39
CA TRP A 536 13.10 12.24 -9.01
C TRP A 536 13.63 13.32 -9.97
N VAL A 537 14.91 13.24 -10.37
CA VAL A 537 15.52 14.18 -11.34
C VAL A 537 14.73 14.20 -12.64
N ASP A 538 14.34 13.01 -13.11
CA ASP A 538 13.61 12.80 -14.36
C ASP A 538 12.12 13.18 -14.28
N SER A 539 11.59 13.38 -13.06
CA SER A 539 10.21 13.84 -12.84
C SER A 539 10.01 15.33 -13.15
N GLU A 540 8.76 15.76 -13.30
CA GLU A 540 8.41 17.19 -13.44
C GLU A 540 8.17 17.90 -12.09
N VAL A 541 8.34 17.21 -10.96
CA VAL A 541 7.99 17.70 -9.63
C VAL A 541 9.18 18.46 -9.01
N ASP A 542 8.89 19.59 -8.35
CA ASP A 542 9.87 20.37 -7.59
C ASP A 542 9.61 20.21 -6.09
N ARG A 543 10.65 19.92 -5.31
CA ARG A 543 10.57 19.83 -3.84
C ARG A 543 10.51 21.19 -3.18
N TRP A 544 10.79 22.25 -3.91
CA TRP A 544 10.85 23.60 -3.39
C TRP A 544 9.53 24.34 -3.59
N VAL A 545 8.80 24.59 -2.49
CA VAL A 545 7.43 25.13 -2.47
C VAL A 545 7.26 26.46 -3.22
N SER A 546 8.32 27.24 -3.41
CA SER A 546 8.33 28.44 -4.26
C SER A 546 9.71 28.69 -4.84
N ASN A 547 10.15 27.79 -5.72
CA ASN A 547 11.43 27.90 -6.40
C ASN A 547 11.49 29.14 -7.31
N PRO A 548 12.38 30.13 -7.06
CA PRO A 548 12.52 31.32 -7.89
C PRO A 548 13.58 31.16 -8.99
N THR A 549 14.10 29.96 -9.19
CA THR A 549 15.15 29.63 -10.15
C THR A 549 14.59 28.82 -11.33
N GLU A 550 15.36 28.69 -12.41
CA GLU A 550 14.98 27.86 -13.56
C GLU A 550 15.29 26.36 -13.33
N THR A 551 16.00 26.02 -12.24
CA THR A 551 16.47 24.67 -11.94
C THR A 551 15.72 24.11 -10.72
N ARG A 552 15.06 22.96 -10.88
CA ARG A 552 14.32 22.31 -9.78
C ARG A 552 15.23 21.88 -8.63
N LEU A 553 14.70 21.90 -7.40
CA LEU A 553 15.37 21.33 -6.25
C LEU A 553 15.15 19.80 -6.25
N GLY A 554 16.09 19.07 -6.86
CA GLY A 554 16.04 17.61 -6.82
C GLY A 554 17.17 16.87 -7.54
N PRO A 555 18.45 17.30 -7.47
CA PRO A 555 19.54 16.42 -7.92
C PRO A 555 19.51 15.08 -7.16
N ALA A 556 19.98 14.00 -7.79
CA ALA A 556 20.21 12.76 -7.08
C ALA A 556 21.36 12.95 -6.08
N ILE A 557 21.10 12.71 -4.78
CA ILE A 557 22.12 12.88 -3.72
C ILE A 557 22.16 11.61 -2.86
N PRO A 558 23.30 10.92 -2.79
CA PRO A 558 23.48 9.75 -1.95
C PRO A 558 23.74 10.15 -0.50
N TRP A 559 22.72 10.66 0.19
CA TRP A 559 22.83 11.17 1.57
C TRP A 559 23.51 10.14 2.50
N LYS A 560 24.65 10.55 3.08
CA LYS A 560 25.57 9.67 3.81
C LYS A 560 24.92 8.93 4.97
N GLY A 561 24.12 9.61 5.80
CA GLY A 561 23.55 8.99 7.00
C GLY A 561 22.62 7.83 6.65
N SER A 562 21.69 8.05 5.72
CA SER A 562 20.79 6.99 5.26
C SER A 562 21.50 5.86 4.51
N GLN A 563 22.54 6.16 3.70
CA GLN A 563 23.36 5.13 3.04
C GLN A 563 24.16 4.29 4.03
N LEU A 564 24.70 4.90 5.09
CA LEU A 564 25.45 4.18 6.12
C LEU A 564 24.56 3.17 6.85
N LEU A 565 23.28 3.47 7.04
CA LEU A 565 22.33 2.53 7.66
C LEU A 565 21.94 1.37 6.75
N THR A 566 21.72 1.62 5.45
CA THR A 566 21.31 0.57 4.49
C THR A 566 22.48 -0.26 3.96
N SER A 567 23.63 0.37 3.78
CA SER A 567 24.85 -0.19 3.17
C SER A 567 26.10 0.11 4.01
N PRO A 568 26.14 -0.29 5.29
CA PRO A 568 27.23 0.03 6.22
C PRO A 568 28.61 -0.48 5.76
N ASP A 569 28.66 -1.52 4.94
CA ASP A 569 29.91 -2.04 4.36
C ASP A 569 30.69 -0.98 3.55
N GLN A 570 30.01 -0.01 2.95
CA GLN A 570 30.66 1.09 2.22
C GLN A 570 31.42 2.05 3.16
N TYR A 571 31.11 2.03 4.45
CA TYR A 571 31.63 2.93 5.48
C TYR A 571 32.43 2.19 6.57
N ARG A 572 32.95 0.99 6.25
CA ARG A 572 33.65 0.12 7.20
C ARG A 572 34.78 0.82 7.96
N ASP A 573 35.55 1.66 7.27
CA ASP A 573 36.67 2.40 7.87
C ASP A 573 36.20 3.45 8.91
N GLU A 574 35.01 4.02 8.73
CA GLU A 574 34.39 4.96 9.69
C GLU A 574 33.73 4.25 10.87
N LEU A 575 33.16 3.07 10.62
CA LEU A 575 32.47 2.29 11.64
C LEU A 575 33.44 1.68 12.65
N VAL A 576 34.64 1.27 12.21
CA VAL A 576 35.66 0.62 13.06
C VAL A 576 35.09 -0.60 13.80
N LEU A 577 34.31 -1.40 13.08
CA LEU A 577 33.67 -2.62 13.57
C LEU A 577 34.23 -3.86 12.86
N GLU A 578 34.42 -4.94 13.61
CA GLU A 578 34.80 -6.25 13.08
C GLU A 578 33.56 -7.08 12.70
N GLY A 579 33.72 -7.99 11.73
CA GLY A 579 32.67 -8.93 11.33
C GLY A 579 31.69 -8.39 10.28
N ALA A 580 30.53 -9.04 10.21
CA ALA A 580 29.44 -8.68 9.30
C ALA A 580 28.83 -7.32 9.71
N LEU A 581 28.36 -6.57 8.70
CA LEU A 581 27.68 -5.30 8.90
C LEU A 581 26.29 -5.39 8.25
N PRO A 582 25.30 -6.03 8.92
CA PRO A 582 23.95 -6.12 8.38
C PRO A 582 23.36 -4.74 8.14
N GLY A 583 22.79 -4.53 6.95
CA GLY A 583 22.05 -3.31 6.62
C GLY A 583 20.66 -3.29 7.25
N LEU A 584 20.18 -2.09 7.57
CA LEU A 584 18.79 -1.85 7.94
C LEU A 584 17.97 -1.49 6.70
N ARG A 585 16.66 -1.77 6.74
CA ARG A 585 15.74 -1.47 5.63
C ARG A 585 14.86 -0.27 5.97
N ASP A 586 14.79 0.71 5.07
CA ASP A 586 13.86 1.83 5.16
C ASP A 586 12.43 1.30 4.97
N VAL A 587 11.64 1.33 6.06
CA VAL A 587 10.30 0.72 6.08
C VAL A 587 9.36 1.44 5.11
N PHE A 588 9.47 2.76 5.01
CA PHE A 588 8.58 3.53 4.15
C PHE A 588 8.82 3.17 2.68
N ARG A 589 10.08 3.19 2.24
CA ARG A 589 10.43 2.91 0.83
C ARG A 589 10.29 1.45 0.44
N LEU A 590 10.39 0.53 1.40
CA LEU A 590 10.10 -0.88 1.13
C LEU A 590 8.62 -1.11 0.79
N LEU A 591 7.71 -0.36 1.43
CA LEU A 591 6.26 -0.47 1.21
C LEU A 591 5.73 0.52 0.17
N ARG A 592 6.42 1.64 -0.03
CA ARG A 592 6.09 2.74 -0.96
C ARG A 592 7.33 3.07 -1.80
N PRO A 593 7.66 2.22 -2.79
CA PRO A 593 8.94 2.30 -3.49
C PRO A 593 9.07 3.49 -4.44
N ASP A 594 7.95 4.06 -4.90
CA ASP A 594 7.95 5.20 -5.82
C ASP A 594 7.98 6.52 -5.04
N GLU A 595 9.14 7.16 -5.02
CA GLU A 595 9.39 8.42 -4.35
C GLU A 595 8.81 9.65 -5.03
N VAL A 596 8.42 9.56 -6.29
CA VAL A 596 7.79 10.65 -7.03
C VAL A 596 6.28 10.66 -6.77
N LEU A 597 5.64 9.50 -6.87
CA LEU A 597 4.20 9.35 -6.64
C LEU A 597 3.83 9.35 -5.15
N ASP A 598 4.68 8.81 -4.30
CA ASP A 598 4.47 8.77 -2.84
C ASP A 598 5.70 9.31 -2.10
N PRO A 599 5.88 10.64 -2.09
CA PRO A 599 7.08 11.26 -1.55
C PRO A 599 7.17 11.19 -0.02
N GLY A 600 6.04 10.97 0.68
CA GLY A 600 6.03 10.79 2.13
C GLY A 600 6.57 11.97 2.93
N HIS A 601 6.37 13.21 2.48
CA HIS A 601 6.97 14.39 3.11
C HIS A 601 6.58 14.51 4.59
N THR A 602 7.57 14.44 5.47
CA THR A 602 7.39 14.60 6.92
C THR A 602 7.79 15.97 7.43
N TRP A 603 8.58 16.72 6.65
CA TRP A 603 9.11 18.02 6.99
C TRP A 603 8.81 19.08 5.92
N THR A 604 8.33 20.29 6.26
CA THR A 604 7.42 20.70 7.35
C THR A 604 6.00 20.77 6.75
N PRO A 605 4.90 20.67 7.52
CA PRO A 605 3.57 21.09 7.05
C PRO A 605 3.47 22.60 6.72
N SER A 606 2.42 23.02 6.02
CA SER A 606 2.21 24.44 5.72
C SER A 606 1.94 25.27 6.98
N TYR A 607 2.58 26.44 7.11
CA TYR A 607 2.37 27.37 8.21
C TYR A 607 2.24 28.82 7.71
N ALA A 608 1.62 29.70 8.51
CA ALA A 608 1.48 31.11 8.13
C ALA A 608 2.82 31.87 8.16
N THR A 609 2.96 32.81 7.22
CA THR A 609 4.02 33.81 7.20
C THR A 609 4.10 34.56 8.53
N GLY A 610 5.32 34.72 9.05
CA GLY A 610 5.57 35.38 10.34
C GLY A 610 5.38 34.49 11.58
N THR A 611 5.13 33.19 11.40
CA THR A 611 5.16 32.22 12.51
C THR A 611 6.54 32.24 13.17
N LYS A 612 6.58 32.38 14.50
CA LYS A 612 7.82 32.66 15.25
C LYS A 612 8.77 31.46 15.19
N GLY A 613 10.00 31.73 14.73
CA GLY A 613 11.04 30.70 14.62
C GLY A 613 10.92 29.87 13.33
N ARG A 614 10.08 30.28 12.38
CA ARG A 614 9.99 29.72 11.03
C ARG A 614 10.52 30.71 10.01
N GLY A 615 11.01 30.18 8.89
CA GLY A 615 11.25 30.95 7.67
C GLY A 615 9.94 31.28 6.96
N HIS A 616 10.00 31.52 5.66
CA HIS A 616 8.82 31.62 4.83
C HIS A 616 8.41 30.22 4.36
N TRP A 617 7.10 29.91 4.39
CA TRP A 617 6.60 28.65 3.84
C TRP A 617 6.71 28.67 2.30
N ASP A 618 6.15 29.72 1.72
CA ASP A 618 6.11 30.01 0.29
C ASP A 618 6.52 31.48 0.04
N ALA A 619 6.52 31.90 -1.23
CA ALA A 619 6.79 33.28 -1.61
C ALA A 619 5.53 34.17 -1.63
N ALA A 620 4.41 33.73 -1.04
CA ALA A 620 3.17 34.49 -1.10
C ALA A 620 3.29 35.83 -0.35
N GLY A 621 2.95 36.91 -1.04
CA GLY A 621 3.01 38.27 -0.49
C GLY A 621 4.30 39.03 -0.78
N PHE A 622 5.26 38.44 -1.50
CA PHE A 622 6.47 39.12 -1.99
C PHE A 622 6.29 39.56 -3.45
N GLU A 623 6.82 40.74 -3.80
CA GLU A 623 6.85 41.19 -5.20
C GLU A 623 7.90 40.43 -6.02
N ASP A 624 9.06 40.18 -5.42
CA ASP A 624 10.10 39.29 -5.94
C ASP A 624 10.18 38.02 -5.07
N PRO A 625 9.87 36.83 -5.61
CA PRO A 625 9.98 35.57 -4.88
C PRO A 625 11.37 35.27 -4.29
N ARG A 626 12.44 35.91 -4.79
CA ARG A 626 13.79 35.79 -4.22
C ARG A 626 13.91 36.43 -2.84
N GLU A 627 13.08 37.42 -2.52
CA GLU A 627 13.06 38.09 -1.21
C GLU A 627 12.53 37.19 -0.08
N ALA A 628 11.70 36.20 -0.42
CA ALA A 628 11.11 35.25 0.53
C ALA A 628 12.08 34.12 0.94
N GLN A 629 13.24 34.00 0.28
CA GLN A 629 14.03 32.79 0.38
C GLN A 629 14.89 32.73 1.66
N ARG A 630 15.09 31.54 2.24
CA ARG A 630 14.70 30.22 1.74
C ARG A 630 13.28 29.81 2.15
N THR A 631 12.44 29.55 1.16
CA THR A 631 11.12 28.93 1.34
C THR A 631 11.25 27.41 1.52
N ALA A 632 10.18 26.75 1.96
CA ALA A 632 10.23 25.36 2.41
C ALA A 632 10.71 24.39 1.31
N ALA A 633 11.58 23.45 1.72
CA ALA A 633 11.90 22.24 0.98
C ALA A 633 11.06 21.09 1.56
N LEU A 634 10.36 20.37 0.71
CA LEU A 634 9.54 19.23 1.10
C LEU A 634 10.40 17.97 1.11
N ASP A 635 10.59 17.39 2.29
CA ASP A 635 11.44 16.22 2.47
C ASP A 635 10.82 15.23 3.46
N ARG A 636 11.20 13.96 3.30
CA ARG A 636 10.98 12.92 4.30
C ARG A 636 12.25 12.80 5.16
N ILE A 637 12.14 13.19 6.43
CA ILE A 637 13.26 13.13 7.40
C ILE A 637 12.89 12.40 8.69
N ASP A 638 11.61 12.31 9.01
CA ASP A 638 11.09 11.40 10.02
C ASP A 638 10.93 10.00 9.38
N MET A 639 11.67 9.02 9.89
CA MET A 639 11.79 7.70 9.25
C MET A 639 11.83 6.57 10.28
N ILE A 640 11.49 5.36 9.84
CA ILE A 640 11.65 4.12 10.60
C ILE A 640 12.39 3.11 9.72
N TYR A 641 13.43 2.52 10.28
CA TYR A 641 14.23 1.46 9.73
C TYR A 641 14.05 0.19 10.57
N ALA A 642 14.07 -0.97 9.91
CA ALA A 642 13.91 -2.26 10.55
C ALA A 642 14.98 -3.25 10.10
N SER A 643 15.40 -4.14 11.00
CA SER A 643 16.29 -5.26 10.68
C SER A 643 15.58 -6.36 9.88
N ALA A 644 16.30 -7.41 9.49
CA ALA A 644 15.77 -8.50 8.66
C ALA A 644 14.68 -9.32 9.37
N GLU A 645 14.71 -9.35 10.71
CA GLU A 645 13.84 -10.12 11.59
C GLU A 645 12.41 -9.53 11.72
N LEU A 646 12.20 -8.33 11.19
CA LEU A 646 10.94 -7.60 11.24
C LEU A 646 10.43 -7.38 9.82
N GLU A 647 9.29 -7.96 9.49
CA GLU A 647 8.65 -7.79 8.19
C GLU A 647 7.74 -6.55 8.22
N PRO A 648 7.97 -5.53 7.39
CA PRO A 648 7.07 -4.38 7.32
C PRO A 648 5.74 -4.75 6.67
N ILE A 649 4.62 -4.36 7.29
CA ILE A 649 3.26 -4.71 6.82
C ILE A 649 2.51 -3.49 6.26
N ARG A 650 2.57 -2.35 6.95
CA ARG A 650 1.92 -1.10 6.55
C ARG A 650 2.65 0.09 7.15
N VAL A 651 2.60 1.22 6.47
CA VAL A 651 3.20 2.49 6.89
C VAL A 651 2.29 3.66 6.55
N PHE A 652 2.18 4.62 7.47
CA PHE A 652 1.35 5.82 7.36
C PHE A 652 2.09 7.05 7.84
N VAL A 653 1.84 8.17 7.17
CA VAL A 653 2.19 9.52 7.63
C VAL A 653 0.97 10.15 8.30
N LEU A 654 1.16 10.64 9.52
CA LEU A 654 0.13 11.31 10.32
C LEU A 654 0.39 12.81 10.29
N GLY A 655 -0.62 13.60 9.94
CA GLY A 655 -0.47 15.04 9.75
C GLY A 655 -1.79 15.78 9.67
N ASP A 656 -1.78 16.98 9.07
CA ASP A 656 -2.97 17.78 8.86
C ASP A 656 -3.99 17.07 7.94
N GLN A 657 -5.26 17.14 8.32
CA GLN A 657 -6.33 16.56 7.54
C GLN A 657 -6.47 17.27 6.19
N GLY A 658 -6.44 16.49 5.10
CA GLY A 658 -6.58 16.99 3.74
C GLY A 658 -5.26 17.42 3.10
N ASP A 659 -4.15 17.34 3.83
CA ASP A 659 -2.82 17.53 3.27
C ASP A 659 -2.38 16.29 2.46
N PRO A 660 -1.87 16.44 1.23
CA PRO A 660 -1.51 15.30 0.36
C PRO A 660 -0.43 14.38 0.92
N SER A 661 0.37 14.85 1.88
CA SER A 661 1.42 14.05 2.52
C SER A 661 0.95 13.38 3.80
N SER A 662 -0.35 13.43 4.13
CA SER A 662 -0.90 12.82 5.35
C SER A 662 -1.90 11.71 5.01
N ASP A 663 -1.56 10.46 5.32
CA ASP A 663 -2.48 9.33 5.19
C ASP A 663 -3.55 9.37 6.29
N ILE A 664 -3.15 9.71 7.51
CA ILE A 664 -4.04 9.83 8.67
C ILE A 664 -4.11 11.29 9.11
N GLY A 665 -5.22 11.93 8.76
CA GLY A 665 -5.47 13.34 9.02
C GLY A 665 -5.98 13.66 10.43
N PHE A 666 -5.48 14.76 10.98
CA PHE A 666 -5.97 15.41 12.19
C PHE A 666 -6.48 16.82 11.86
N SER A 667 -7.59 17.23 12.48
CA SER A 667 -8.23 18.52 12.17
C SER A 667 -7.34 19.73 12.47
N GLU A 668 -6.50 19.64 13.49
CA GLU A 668 -5.37 20.54 13.73
C GLU A 668 -4.17 19.70 14.13
N TRP A 669 -3.08 19.76 13.36
CA TRP A 669 -1.87 19.01 13.68
C TRP A 669 -1.05 19.73 14.77
N PRO A 670 -0.67 19.04 15.86
CA PRO A 670 -0.02 19.68 17.00
C PRO A 670 1.50 19.77 16.87
N SER A 671 2.12 19.34 15.78
CA SER A 671 3.58 19.38 15.58
C SER A 671 3.95 20.09 14.27
N ASP A 672 5.22 20.39 14.09
CA ASP A 672 5.80 20.89 12.84
C ASP A 672 6.48 19.79 12.01
N HIS A 673 6.48 18.57 12.51
CA HIS A 673 6.80 17.38 11.76
C HIS A 673 5.55 16.52 11.65
N ARG A 674 5.32 15.89 10.51
CA ARG A 674 4.37 14.77 10.44
C ARG A 674 4.99 13.55 11.14
N ALA A 675 4.15 12.70 11.72
CA ALA A 675 4.62 11.49 12.39
C ALA A 675 4.57 10.29 11.42
N VAL A 676 5.39 9.27 11.67
CA VAL A 676 5.39 8.03 10.87
C VAL A 676 4.96 6.86 11.74
N LEU A 677 3.86 6.20 11.37
CA LEU A 677 3.33 5.01 12.01
C LEU A 677 3.56 3.80 11.10
N THR A 678 4.19 2.75 11.61
CA THR A 678 4.36 1.49 10.87
C THR A 678 3.91 0.30 11.68
N THR A 679 3.43 -0.75 11.01
CA THR A 679 3.26 -2.07 11.61
C THR A 679 4.35 -3.01 11.12
N LEU A 680 5.02 -3.67 12.06
CA LEU A 680 6.04 -4.66 11.81
C LEU A 680 5.55 -6.01 12.32
N ARG A 681 5.60 -7.04 11.47
CA ARG A 681 5.37 -8.42 11.87
C ARG A 681 6.69 -9.03 12.32
N TRP A 682 6.69 -9.60 13.51
CA TRP A 682 7.84 -10.28 14.11
C TRP A 682 7.50 -11.74 14.36
N HIS A 683 8.39 -12.63 13.94
CA HIS A 683 8.35 -14.06 14.24
C HIS A 683 9.38 -14.37 15.35
N PRO A 684 8.96 -14.48 16.62
CA PRO A 684 9.89 -14.70 17.70
C PRO A 684 10.46 -16.13 17.63
N SER A 685 11.78 -16.25 17.59
CA SER A 685 12.47 -17.54 17.60
C SER A 685 12.31 -18.24 18.95
N SER A 686 11.96 -19.52 18.96
CA SER A 686 11.75 -20.34 20.18
C SER A 686 13.02 -20.59 21.03
N ASN A 687 14.19 -20.05 20.65
CA ASN A 687 15.49 -20.42 21.22
C ASN A 687 16.03 -19.42 22.28
N GLY A 688 15.21 -18.51 22.80
CA GLY A 688 15.65 -17.46 23.72
C GLY A 688 15.68 -17.82 25.22
N SER A 689 15.18 -19.00 25.63
CA SER A 689 15.06 -19.37 27.04
C SER A 689 16.04 -20.49 27.45
N GLU A 690 17.34 -20.35 27.19
CA GLU A 690 18.33 -21.26 27.78
C GLU A 690 19.73 -20.63 27.82
N SER A 691 19.93 -19.64 28.70
CA SER A 691 21.20 -19.39 29.39
C SER A 691 21.03 -18.34 30.51
N GLU A 692 20.61 -18.78 31.69
CA GLU A 692 21.00 -18.16 32.97
C GLU A 692 21.98 -19.10 33.70
#